data_AF-A0A973FPR1-F1
#
_entry.id   AF-A0A973FPR1-F1
#
_cell.length_a   1.000
_cell.length_b   1.000
_cell.length_c   1.000
_cell.angle_alpha   90.00
_cell.angle_beta   90.00
_cell.angle_gamma   90.00
#
_symmetry.space_group_name_H-M   'P 1'
#
loop_
_entity.id
_entity.type
_entity.pdbx_description
1 polymer ?
#
loop_
_entity_poly.entity_id
_entity_poly.type
_entity_poly.pdbx_seq_one_letter_code
_entity_poly.pdbx_strand_id
1 'polypeptide(L)'
;MDGSEGHQGGLVAINLADAAHPQVAGSVFLSDAATIPWIGASLAISGSQAYVVTQGGLAAFSLSNPAQPQLVTRYPFPLQFGASLGGRVVIKDNLAYVAVYRDAADSASVSGMAIYKLAPSSAQACSSAEGLKGFVRTPAGTALGLDLQGNTAYVGDWGDGLSGVLNVVDVSNPCQPQLYANVRASGNEIGDLTVQGTSVYLANDANGLAIYDVGDAAHPARGDDRRDGSYAHAIFYNGGRYAYLGQIYSSGQELAIYDMDAFPAADPTFYAPTFAGHRDVYAVQVQVGRAYILAGDGSGNNHVQILSLADPAHPTLLGDLALPFTEYGDVGEIRVQGDYLYLATGTTATHAGGMVVIRVANPAAPQVVASFFTPDAASIPWRGAGLELVGQRVLLVGRSGLYSIDISDPLHPLAGAPYLFPADVGSALGGRVVVRDGLAYVSVYRDMSVVGSHGGLAIYKLNIPIVNGFWPRPDGYSFRNYGGVNLSDYTIEDMRADFGDAAVCVTTTPTCQPSAAALAWNQSANNALNGGHCDGMASTALRFLKGPDRPATYQLGAASTYDLLLGNARRQIARYALKQLTRPLSSYRSLSSQNLPATILSQLRTSMLNGAQDPVVLAVWKANVGGHAITPYAIEDRGEGIFWVKVYDNNYPNDTSRQVIIDTVHNTWSYDLGGSLGVWTGNATTHSMAITPISLYDTKQTCPFCTSASLQANEGSVGQVWLDGSGHLLISDAQGRRIGYANGQIVNEIPGAFQVEVIGGLGQVHAPIYTLPLTATYTLQFSGQAAGQSESAAVTQFGPGYAIAVEGLPTGTNAHSQITFAADGTQAAYQSDTPGQASLLLSHDNSGVSHQFTVADAEVLAGQVVRMQLDTVHSQVVFTGAQAGSAYNLEIMRV
;
A
#
# COMPACT_ATOMS: atom_id res chain seq x y z
N MET A 1 -57.92 -23.82 1.87
CA MET A 1 -57.66 -24.70 0.72
C MET A 1 -57.00 -23.85 -0.34
N ASP A 2 -55.83 -24.31 -0.77
CA ASP A 2 -55.09 -24.04 -2.01
C ASP A 2 -54.78 -22.60 -2.44
N GLY A 3 -53.50 -22.38 -2.78
CA GLY A 3 -53.00 -21.12 -3.33
C GLY A 3 -51.53 -20.89 -3.03
N SER A 4 -50.67 -21.64 -3.72
CA SER A 4 -49.23 -21.41 -3.87
C SER A 4 -48.90 -19.97 -4.25
N GLU A 5 -48.04 -19.28 -3.49
CA GLU A 5 -47.17 -18.21 -4.01
C GLU A 5 -45.88 -18.18 -3.17
N GLY A 6 -44.78 -18.64 -3.78
CA GLY A 6 -43.46 -18.73 -3.15
C GLY A 6 -42.79 -17.35 -3.06
N HIS A 7 -42.20 -17.05 -1.91
CA HIS A 7 -41.49 -15.81 -1.64
C HIS A 7 -39.98 -15.99 -1.82
N GLN A 8 -39.29 -15.06 -2.50
CA GLN A 8 -37.95 -15.26 -3.09
C GLN A 8 -36.91 -14.19 -2.64
N GLY A 9 -35.85 -14.52 -1.90
CA GLY A 9 -34.66 -13.63 -1.70
C GLY A 9 -33.77 -13.58 -2.95
N GLY A 10 -32.81 -12.66 -3.12
CA GLY A 10 -31.94 -12.66 -4.34
C GLY A 10 -30.75 -11.69 -4.35
N LEU A 11 -29.76 -11.96 -5.22
CA LEU A 11 -28.60 -11.10 -5.52
C LEU A 11 -28.82 -10.41 -6.88
N VAL A 12 -28.60 -9.10 -6.96
CA VAL A 12 -28.68 -8.34 -8.22
C VAL A 12 -27.44 -7.48 -8.42
N ALA A 13 -26.91 -7.47 -9.64
CA ALA A 13 -25.77 -6.66 -10.03
C ALA A 13 -26.13 -5.80 -11.26
N ILE A 14 -25.66 -4.56 -11.26
CA ILE A 14 -26.15 -3.47 -12.15
C ILE A 14 -24.99 -2.87 -12.96
N ASN A 15 -25.25 -2.46 -14.21
CA ASN A 15 -24.26 -2.06 -15.22
C ASN A 15 -24.47 -0.58 -15.42
N LEU A 16 -23.41 0.16 -15.17
CA LEU A 16 -23.46 1.60 -14.96
C LEU A 16 -22.60 2.34 -16.00
N ALA A 17 -22.52 1.80 -17.22
CA ALA A 17 -21.85 2.45 -18.34
C ALA A 17 -22.50 3.79 -18.74
N ASP A 18 -23.81 3.96 -18.48
CA ASP A 18 -24.51 5.25 -18.55
C ASP A 18 -24.97 5.66 -17.14
N ALA A 19 -24.28 6.64 -16.56
CA ALA A 19 -24.51 7.12 -15.21
C ALA A 19 -25.81 7.93 -15.05
N ALA A 20 -26.44 8.38 -16.15
CA ALA A 20 -27.70 9.12 -16.09
C ALA A 20 -28.90 8.17 -16.06
N HIS A 21 -28.80 6.99 -16.67
CA HIS A 21 -29.91 6.05 -16.88
C HIS A 21 -29.47 4.59 -16.66
N PRO A 22 -29.22 4.17 -15.41
CA PRO A 22 -28.75 2.81 -15.14
C PRO A 22 -29.81 1.77 -15.49
N GLN A 23 -29.39 0.70 -16.15
CA GLN A 23 -30.24 -0.47 -16.43
C GLN A 23 -29.68 -1.71 -15.73
N VAL A 24 -30.58 -2.62 -15.36
CA VAL A 24 -30.22 -3.91 -14.76
C VAL A 24 -29.19 -4.59 -15.65
N ALA A 25 -28.03 -4.91 -15.07
CA ALA A 25 -27.09 -5.77 -15.77
C ALA A 25 -27.59 -7.20 -15.69
N GLY A 26 -27.85 -7.71 -14.47
CA GLY A 26 -28.55 -8.98 -14.22
C GLY A 26 -28.82 -9.30 -12.74
N SER A 27 -29.72 -10.24 -12.47
CA SER A 27 -30.16 -10.69 -11.14
C SER A 27 -30.23 -12.21 -11.02
N VAL A 28 -30.21 -12.74 -9.79
CA VAL A 28 -30.48 -14.16 -9.50
C VAL A 28 -31.17 -14.39 -8.15
N PHE A 29 -32.16 -15.27 -8.17
CA PHE A 29 -33.13 -15.49 -7.09
C PHE A 29 -32.85 -16.76 -6.27
N LEU A 30 -33.20 -16.68 -4.99
CA LEU A 30 -33.25 -17.73 -3.98
C LEU A 30 -34.74 -18.00 -3.66
N SER A 31 -35.31 -19.09 -4.17
CA SER A 31 -36.75 -19.38 -4.19
C SER A 31 -37.39 -19.88 -2.88
N ASP A 32 -36.68 -19.88 -1.76
CA ASP A 32 -37.11 -20.41 -0.47
C ASP A 32 -36.90 -19.40 0.67
N ALA A 33 -37.69 -19.53 1.74
CA ALA A 33 -37.83 -18.60 2.86
C ALA A 33 -36.59 -18.51 3.81
N ALA A 34 -35.39 -18.52 3.27
CA ALA A 34 -34.15 -18.22 3.98
C ALA A 34 -34.01 -16.71 4.18
N THR A 35 -34.60 -16.18 5.25
CA THR A 35 -34.47 -14.78 5.68
C THR A 35 -33.01 -14.42 5.95
N ILE A 36 -32.46 -13.28 5.52
CA ILE A 36 -31.19 -12.82 6.13
C ILE A 36 -31.50 -12.46 7.59
N PRO A 37 -30.76 -12.97 8.58
CA PRO A 37 -31.11 -12.75 9.99
C PRO A 37 -31.01 -11.27 10.38
N TRP A 38 -31.93 -10.85 11.25
CA TRP A 38 -32.01 -9.48 11.79
C TRP A 38 -30.77 -9.09 12.62
N ILE A 39 -29.98 -10.08 13.05
CA ILE A 39 -28.68 -9.98 13.74
C ILE A 39 -27.64 -10.70 12.86
N GLY A 40 -26.51 -10.06 12.54
CA GLY A 40 -25.38 -10.74 11.88
C GLY A 40 -25.40 -10.82 10.34
N ALA A 41 -26.07 -9.90 9.64
CA ALA A 41 -26.08 -9.82 8.17
C ALA A 41 -24.70 -9.55 7.58
N SER A 42 -23.88 -10.59 7.49
CA SER A 42 -22.51 -10.53 7.05
C SER A 42 -22.38 -10.89 5.58
N LEU A 43 -21.50 -10.18 4.91
CA LEU A 43 -21.12 -10.37 3.54
C LEU A 43 -19.61 -10.54 3.47
N ALA A 44 -19.15 -11.45 2.61
CA ALA A 44 -17.75 -11.47 2.21
C ALA A 44 -17.59 -11.67 0.70
N ILE A 45 -16.50 -11.12 0.16
CA ILE A 45 -16.14 -11.18 -1.25
C ILE A 45 -14.77 -11.82 -1.39
N SER A 46 -14.65 -12.80 -2.28
CA SER A 46 -13.37 -13.44 -2.62
C SER A 46 -13.32 -13.78 -4.09
N GLY A 47 -12.32 -13.23 -4.79
CA GLY A 47 -12.17 -13.39 -6.24
C GLY A 47 -13.41 -12.92 -6.99
N SER A 48 -13.88 -13.72 -7.95
CA SER A 48 -15.09 -13.45 -8.72
C SER A 48 -16.35 -14.04 -8.07
N GLN A 49 -16.42 -14.14 -6.73
CA GLN A 49 -17.59 -14.67 -6.03
C GLN A 49 -17.99 -13.81 -4.82
N ALA A 50 -19.30 -13.70 -4.61
CA ALA A 50 -19.90 -13.10 -3.42
C ALA A 50 -20.52 -14.18 -2.54
N TYR A 51 -20.37 -14.03 -1.22
CA TYR A 51 -20.86 -14.98 -0.21
C TYR A 51 -21.73 -14.25 0.80
N VAL A 52 -23.02 -14.59 0.78
CA VAL A 52 -24.04 -13.93 1.60
C VAL A 52 -24.57 -14.92 2.61
N VAL A 53 -24.56 -14.51 3.88
CA VAL A 53 -25.12 -15.31 4.96
C VAL A 53 -26.66 -15.24 4.92
N THR A 54 -27.31 -16.39 5.01
CA THR A 54 -28.78 -16.53 4.99
C THR A 54 -29.25 -17.30 6.24
N GLN A 55 -30.54 -17.20 6.60
CA GLN A 55 -31.17 -18.11 7.56
C GLN A 55 -31.07 -19.52 6.98
N GLY A 56 -30.40 -20.42 7.69
CA GLY A 56 -30.16 -21.76 7.19
C GLY A 56 -28.94 -21.91 6.27
N GLY A 57 -27.98 -20.98 6.20
CA GLY A 57 -26.67 -21.27 5.57
C GLY A 57 -25.95 -20.09 4.89
N LEU A 58 -25.32 -20.40 3.75
CA LEU A 58 -24.58 -19.45 2.93
C LEU A 58 -24.97 -19.60 1.45
N ALA A 59 -25.13 -18.50 0.74
CA ALA A 59 -25.33 -18.50 -0.70
C ALA A 59 -24.10 -17.94 -1.42
N ALA A 60 -23.62 -18.66 -2.44
CA ALA A 60 -22.48 -18.24 -3.25
C ALA A 60 -22.90 -17.90 -4.67
N PHE A 61 -22.44 -16.75 -5.12
CA PHE A 61 -22.81 -16.20 -6.41
C PHE A 61 -21.59 -15.93 -7.26
N SER A 62 -21.63 -16.30 -8.53
CA SER A 62 -20.60 -15.94 -9.50
C SER A 62 -20.75 -14.47 -9.86
N LEU A 63 -19.63 -13.77 -9.85
CA LEU A 63 -19.42 -12.43 -10.39
C LEU A 63 -18.56 -12.47 -11.66
N SER A 64 -18.38 -13.65 -12.29
CA SER A 64 -17.59 -13.79 -13.54
C SER A 64 -18.16 -12.96 -14.70
N ASN A 65 -19.48 -12.78 -14.68
CA ASN A 65 -20.15 -11.70 -15.36
C ASN A 65 -20.97 -10.95 -14.31
N PRO A 66 -20.51 -9.78 -13.81
CA PRO A 66 -21.30 -8.96 -12.91
C PRO A 66 -22.62 -8.50 -13.55
N ALA A 67 -22.75 -8.61 -14.88
CA ALA A 67 -24.03 -8.41 -15.56
C ALA A 67 -24.95 -9.63 -15.57
N GLN A 68 -24.54 -10.80 -15.13
CA GLN A 68 -25.45 -11.94 -15.00
C GLN A 68 -24.96 -12.73 -13.79
N PRO A 69 -25.07 -12.18 -12.57
CA PRO A 69 -24.69 -12.92 -11.39
C PRO A 69 -25.49 -14.21 -11.38
N GLN A 70 -24.84 -15.34 -11.16
CA GLN A 70 -25.50 -16.63 -11.12
C GLN A 70 -25.34 -17.18 -9.72
N LEU A 71 -26.43 -17.70 -9.13
CA LEU A 71 -26.33 -18.58 -7.98
C LEU A 71 -25.51 -19.77 -8.45
N VAL A 72 -24.24 -19.82 -8.04
CA VAL A 72 -23.36 -20.92 -8.39
C VAL A 72 -23.77 -22.13 -7.57
N THR A 73 -24.02 -21.91 -6.29
CA THR A 73 -24.39 -22.95 -5.36
C THR A 73 -24.90 -22.37 -4.05
N ARG A 74 -25.66 -23.18 -3.32
CA ARG A 74 -25.97 -22.95 -1.92
C ARG A 74 -25.14 -23.87 -1.04
N TYR A 75 -24.97 -23.41 0.17
CA TYR A 75 -24.30 -24.08 1.26
C TYR A 75 -25.24 -24.10 2.44
N PRO A 76 -26.26 -24.99 2.42
CA PRO A 76 -27.24 -25.04 3.50
C PRO A 76 -26.56 -25.48 4.80
N PHE A 77 -27.06 -24.95 5.92
CA PHE A 77 -26.86 -25.57 7.21
C PHE A 77 -27.53 -26.94 7.18
N PRO A 78 -26.87 -28.00 7.67
CA PRO A 78 -27.50 -29.31 7.83
C PRO A 78 -28.82 -29.20 8.59
N LEU A 79 -29.84 -29.98 8.19
CA LEU A 79 -31.16 -29.98 8.85
C LEU A 79 -31.10 -30.17 10.37
N GLN A 80 -30.09 -30.89 10.85
CA GLN A 80 -29.82 -31.09 12.28
C GLN A 80 -29.36 -29.82 13.03
N PHE A 81 -29.24 -28.68 12.34
CA PHE A 81 -28.92 -27.38 12.92
C PHE A 81 -30.20 -26.58 13.23
N GLY A 82 -31.41 -27.10 12.99
CA GLY A 82 -32.66 -26.40 13.29
C GLY A 82 -32.76 -25.03 12.61
N ALA A 83 -33.44 -24.07 13.23
CA ALA A 83 -33.62 -22.70 12.76
C ALA A 83 -32.40 -21.78 13.01
N SER A 84 -31.19 -22.35 13.08
CA SER A 84 -29.96 -21.56 13.31
C SER A 84 -29.76 -20.48 12.25
N LEU A 85 -29.27 -19.33 12.71
CA LEU A 85 -28.97 -18.19 11.87
C LEU A 85 -27.47 -18.15 11.58
N GLY A 86 -27.04 -17.44 10.56
CA GLY A 86 -25.62 -17.18 10.35
C GLY A 86 -25.22 -15.80 10.88
N GLY A 87 -24.04 -15.72 11.47
CA GLY A 87 -23.41 -14.48 11.93
C GLY A 87 -22.35 -13.99 10.95
N ARG A 88 -21.17 -13.59 11.45
CA ARG A 88 -20.05 -13.12 10.63
C ARG A 88 -19.54 -14.21 9.67
N VAL A 89 -19.25 -13.82 8.42
CA VAL A 89 -18.59 -14.68 7.42
C VAL A 89 -17.21 -14.12 7.07
N VAL A 90 -16.24 -15.01 6.96
CA VAL A 90 -14.89 -14.69 6.47
C VAL A 90 -14.50 -15.71 5.39
N ILE A 91 -13.87 -15.25 4.31
CA ILE A 91 -13.46 -16.09 3.19
C ILE A 91 -11.95 -16.14 3.11
N LYS A 92 -11.40 -17.34 3.02
CA LYS A 92 -9.96 -17.58 2.89
C LYS A 92 -9.70 -18.88 2.12
N ASP A 93 -8.74 -18.86 1.20
CA ASP A 93 -8.24 -20.04 0.48
C ASP A 93 -9.33 -20.93 -0.12
N ASN A 94 -10.35 -20.29 -0.74
CA ASN A 94 -11.47 -20.98 -1.37
C ASN A 94 -12.37 -21.77 -0.39
N LEU A 95 -12.37 -21.35 0.88
CA LEU A 95 -13.24 -21.82 1.96
C LEU A 95 -14.01 -20.64 2.56
N ALA A 96 -15.26 -20.90 2.93
CA ALA A 96 -16.08 -19.95 3.70
C ALA A 96 -16.20 -20.41 5.13
N TYR A 97 -15.89 -19.52 6.07
CA TYR A 97 -16.03 -19.71 7.50
C TYR A 97 -17.21 -18.88 7.97
N VAL A 98 -18.23 -19.53 8.51
CA VAL A 98 -19.49 -18.90 8.88
C VAL A 98 -19.76 -19.16 10.35
N ALA A 99 -19.87 -18.10 11.15
CA ALA A 99 -20.37 -18.20 12.51
C ALA A 99 -21.84 -18.65 12.49
N VAL A 100 -22.19 -19.62 13.33
CA VAL A 100 -23.54 -20.19 13.42
C VAL A 100 -24.17 -19.74 14.74
N TYR A 101 -25.23 -18.97 14.62
CA TYR A 101 -26.01 -18.38 15.70
C TYR A 101 -27.16 -19.31 16.09
N ARG A 102 -27.32 -19.51 17.41
CA ARG A 102 -28.42 -20.29 17.99
C ARG A 102 -29.67 -19.42 18.13
N ASP A 103 -30.78 -19.83 17.54
CA ASP A 103 -32.08 -19.20 17.80
C ASP A 103 -32.63 -19.63 19.16
N ALA A 104 -32.73 -18.70 20.10
CA ALA A 104 -33.25 -18.95 21.44
C ALA A 104 -34.70 -19.48 21.44
N ALA A 105 -35.47 -19.21 20.38
CA ALA A 105 -36.83 -19.71 20.22
C ALA A 105 -36.89 -21.17 19.71
N ASP A 106 -35.79 -21.72 19.20
CA ASP A 106 -35.70 -23.10 18.69
C ASP A 106 -34.70 -23.95 19.47
N SER A 107 -35.21 -24.93 20.23
CA SER A 107 -34.41 -25.89 20.99
C SER A 107 -33.54 -26.82 20.14
N ALA A 108 -33.81 -26.96 18.84
CA ALA A 108 -33.01 -27.75 17.90
C ALA A 108 -31.86 -26.95 17.25
N SER A 109 -31.80 -25.63 17.48
CA SER A 109 -30.76 -24.77 16.93
C SER A 109 -29.40 -25.00 17.62
N VAL A 110 -28.32 -24.74 16.89
CA VAL A 110 -26.94 -25.03 17.29
C VAL A 110 -26.09 -23.78 17.17
N SER A 111 -25.01 -23.71 17.96
CA SER A 111 -23.96 -22.70 17.74
C SER A 111 -22.64 -23.35 17.39
N GLY A 112 -21.81 -22.62 16.63
CA GLY A 112 -20.55 -23.13 16.15
C GLY A 112 -19.99 -22.35 14.99
N MET A 113 -19.09 -23.00 14.24
CA MET A 113 -18.56 -22.49 12.99
C MET A 113 -18.67 -23.56 11.90
N ALA A 114 -19.32 -23.19 10.79
CA ALA A 114 -19.42 -24.02 9.60
C ALA A 114 -18.36 -23.63 8.57
N ILE A 115 -17.75 -24.64 7.95
CA ILE A 115 -16.75 -24.48 6.88
C ILE A 115 -17.29 -25.08 5.59
N TYR A 116 -17.37 -24.26 4.55
CA TYR A 116 -17.85 -24.68 3.24
C TYR A 116 -16.75 -24.60 2.19
N LYS A 117 -16.69 -25.59 1.28
CA LYS A 117 -15.78 -25.55 0.12
C LYS A 117 -16.43 -24.84 -1.05
N LEU A 118 -15.72 -23.85 -1.58
CA LEU A 118 -16.18 -22.94 -2.61
C LEU A 118 -15.76 -23.50 -4.00
N ALA A 119 -16.56 -24.36 -4.64
CA ALA A 119 -16.31 -25.06 -5.93
C ALA A 119 -15.37 -26.31 -5.93
N PRO A 120 -15.52 -27.27 -6.88
CA PRO A 120 -14.78 -28.54 -6.87
C PRO A 120 -13.42 -28.45 -7.59
N SER A 121 -12.33 -28.35 -6.85
CA SER A 121 -10.99 -28.75 -7.31
C SER A 121 -10.66 -30.16 -6.80
N SER A 122 -9.95 -30.95 -7.60
CA SER A 122 -9.67 -32.39 -7.42
C SER A 122 -8.75 -32.78 -6.25
N ALA A 123 -8.62 -31.94 -5.23
CA ALA A 123 -7.86 -32.27 -4.02
C ALA A 123 -8.80 -32.52 -2.82
N GLN A 124 -8.74 -33.77 -2.35
CA GLN A 124 -9.34 -34.39 -1.16
C GLN A 124 -10.87 -34.34 -0.97
N ALA A 125 -11.49 -35.52 -1.17
CA ALA A 125 -12.87 -35.81 -0.84
C ALA A 125 -13.03 -35.95 0.67
N CYS A 126 -13.96 -35.19 1.23
CA CYS A 126 -14.37 -35.28 2.61
C CYS A 126 -15.84 -35.68 2.58
N SER A 127 -16.19 -36.71 3.33
CA SER A 127 -17.47 -37.40 3.21
C SER A 127 -18.58 -36.63 3.94
N SER A 128 -19.11 -35.58 3.33
CA SER A 128 -20.31 -34.90 3.84
C SER A 128 -21.17 -34.35 2.72
N ALA A 129 -22.48 -34.41 2.95
CA ALA A 129 -23.51 -33.93 2.05
C ALA A 129 -23.40 -32.40 1.85
N GLU A 130 -23.71 -31.93 0.63
CA GLU A 130 -24.03 -30.53 0.33
C GLU A 130 -22.91 -29.49 0.54
N GLY A 131 -21.63 -29.88 0.34
CA GLY A 131 -20.51 -28.92 0.24
C GLY A 131 -19.98 -28.38 1.58
N LEU A 132 -20.64 -28.70 2.69
CA LEU A 132 -20.09 -28.54 4.05
C LEU A 132 -18.84 -29.42 4.15
N LYS A 133 -17.69 -28.80 4.42
CA LYS A 133 -16.44 -29.54 4.67
C LYS A 133 -16.35 -29.98 6.11
N GLY A 134 -16.71 -29.10 7.03
CA GLY A 134 -16.59 -29.37 8.44
C GLY A 134 -17.46 -28.43 9.24
N PHE A 135 -17.82 -28.89 10.43
CA PHE A 135 -18.52 -28.08 11.41
C PHE A 135 -17.91 -28.37 12.76
N VAL A 136 -17.62 -27.30 13.50
CA VAL A 136 -17.22 -27.39 14.89
C VAL A 136 -18.33 -26.78 15.74
N ARG A 137 -18.83 -27.53 16.71
CA ARG A 137 -19.76 -27.00 17.72
C ARG A 137 -18.97 -26.15 18.69
N THR A 138 -19.44 -24.93 18.96
CA THR A 138 -18.98 -24.16 20.10
C THR A 138 -19.91 -24.48 21.28
N PRO A 139 -19.37 -25.00 22.40
CA PRO A 139 -20.19 -25.60 23.45
C PRO A 139 -20.84 -24.58 24.41
N ALA A 140 -20.63 -23.27 24.23
CA ALA A 140 -20.87 -22.29 25.29
C ALA A 140 -21.36 -20.91 24.83
N GLY A 141 -22.36 -20.86 23.95
CA GLY A 141 -23.08 -19.61 23.67
C GLY A 141 -23.52 -19.46 22.22
N THR A 142 -23.68 -18.20 21.82
CA THR A 142 -24.13 -17.75 20.50
C THR A 142 -22.97 -17.04 19.79
N ALA A 143 -22.41 -17.68 18.76
CA ALA A 143 -21.29 -17.13 17.99
C ALA A 143 -21.67 -15.86 17.20
N LEU A 144 -21.03 -14.73 17.50
CA LEU A 144 -21.26 -13.43 16.84
C LEU A 144 -19.99 -12.86 16.19
N GLY A 145 -18.86 -12.93 16.91
CA GLY A 145 -17.55 -12.50 16.42
C GLY A 145 -16.82 -13.62 15.69
N LEU A 146 -16.17 -13.30 14.56
CA LEU A 146 -15.33 -14.23 13.79
C LEU A 146 -14.18 -13.47 13.15
N ASP A 147 -12.96 -13.94 13.36
CA ASP A 147 -11.77 -13.48 12.64
C ASP A 147 -10.81 -14.65 12.37
N LEU A 148 -9.91 -14.49 11.40
CA LEU A 148 -8.97 -15.54 10.99
C LEU A 148 -7.54 -15.04 10.87
N GLN A 149 -6.60 -15.88 11.29
CA GLN A 149 -5.19 -15.70 11.00
C GLN A 149 -4.52 -17.04 10.73
N GLY A 150 -3.79 -17.15 9.61
CA GLY A 150 -3.17 -18.42 9.23
C GLY A 150 -4.20 -19.57 9.16
N ASN A 151 -3.85 -20.76 9.64
CA ASN A 151 -4.75 -21.91 9.64
C ASN A 151 -5.61 -22.01 10.91
N THR A 152 -5.91 -20.87 11.53
CA THR A 152 -6.64 -20.80 12.80
C THR A 152 -7.79 -19.80 12.68
N ALA A 153 -8.95 -20.18 13.20
CA ALA A 153 -10.12 -19.32 13.32
C ALA A 153 -10.43 -19.03 14.79
N TYR A 154 -10.90 -17.81 15.04
CA TYR A 154 -11.21 -17.30 16.37
C TYR A 154 -12.68 -16.87 16.41
N VAL A 155 -13.46 -17.52 17.27
CA VAL A 155 -14.91 -17.32 17.36
C VAL A 155 -15.26 -16.84 18.76
N GLY A 156 -15.88 -15.66 18.85
CA GLY A 156 -16.38 -15.09 20.09
C GLY A 156 -17.85 -15.40 20.28
N ASP A 157 -18.16 -16.08 21.38
CA ASP A 157 -19.53 -16.42 21.77
C ASP A 157 -20.09 -15.42 22.78
N TRP A 158 -21.34 -15.00 22.55
CA TRP A 158 -22.23 -14.45 23.58
C TRP A 158 -22.68 -15.62 24.47
N GLY A 159 -22.20 -15.66 25.71
CA GLY A 159 -22.31 -16.83 26.60
C GLY A 159 -23.73 -17.31 26.93
N ASP A 160 -23.84 -18.30 27.81
CA ASP A 160 -25.09 -18.80 28.40
C ASP A 160 -25.71 -17.85 29.46
N GLY A 161 -25.29 -16.58 29.46
CA GLY A 161 -25.58 -15.61 30.51
C GLY A 161 -24.61 -15.64 31.69
N LEU A 162 -23.56 -16.50 31.68
CA LEU A 162 -22.59 -16.63 32.78
C LEU A 162 -21.13 -16.40 32.38
N SER A 163 -20.71 -16.67 31.13
CA SER A 163 -19.34 -16.37 30.62
C SER A 163 -19.28 -16.38 29.09
N GLY A 164 -18.60 -15.39 28.49
CA GLY A 164 -18.26 -15.37 27.07
C GLY A 164 -17.15 -16.37 26.79
N VAL A 165 -17.11 -16.92 25.57
CA VAL A 165 -16.15 -17.99 25.24
C VAL A 165 -15.42 -17.68 23.94
N LEU A 166 -14.08 -17.68 24.02
CA LEU A 166 -13.20 -17.66 22.86
C LEU A 166 -12.97 -19.10 22.42
N ASN A 167 -13.47 -19.44 21.24
CA ASN A 167 -13.24 -20.73 20.62
C ASN A 167 -12.11 -20.59 19.58
N VAL A 168 -11.05 -21.37 19.77
CA VAL A 168 -9.90 -21.44 18.88
C VAL A 168 -9.98 -22.74 18.10
N VAL A 169 -10.02 -22.61 16.78
CA VAL A 169 -10.34 -23.73 15.90
C VAL A 169 -9.19 -23.94 14.91
N ASP A 170 -8.67 -25.16 14.88
CA ASP A 170 -7.82 -25.65 13.81
C ASP A 170 -8.63 -25.79 12.53
N VAL A 171 -8.21 -25.07 11.50
CA VAL A 171 -8.78 -25.16 10.17
C VAL A 171 -7.77 -25.62 9.12
N SER A 172 -6.61 -26.15 9.56
CA SER A 172 -5.59 -26.76 8.69
C SER A 172 -6.14 -27.95 7.89
N ASN A 173 -6.99 -28.75 8.52
CA ASN A 173 -7.85 -29.71 7.84
C ASN A 173 -9.30 -29.23 7.89
N PRO A 174 -9.79 -28.54 6.85
CA PRO A 174 -11.15 -27.99 6.82
C PRO A 174 -12.25 -29.07 6.84
N CYS A 175 -11.88 -30.34 6.63
CA CYS A 175 -12.78 -31.48 6.66
C CYS A 175 -12.99 -32.10 8.02
N GLN A 176 -12.09 -31.78 8.93
CA GLN A 176 -12.14 -32.20 10.31
C GLN A 176 -11.66 -31.01 11.14
N PRO A 177 -12.39 -29.87 11.11
CA PRO A 177 -12.02 -28.75 11.93
C PRO A 177 -12.08 -29.20 13.38
N GLN A 178 -10.97 -28.99 14.08
CA GLN A 178 -10.85 -29.42 15.46
C GLN A 178 -10.92 -28.18 16.32
N LEU A 179 -11.83 -28.20 17.29
CA LEU A 179 -11.74 -27.27 18.39
C LEU A 179 -10.41 -27.56 19.10
N TYR A 180 -9.44 -26.70 18.90
CA TYR A 180 -8.17 -26.79 19.61
C TYR A 180 -8.41 -26.48 21.08
N ALA A 181 -9.13 -25.39 21.34
CA ALA A 181 -9.53 -25.01 22.68
C ALA A 181 -10.79 -24.15 22.68
N ASN A 182 -11.52 -24.20 23.78
CA ASN A 182 -12.57 -23.25 24.14
C ASN A 182 -12.20 -22.61 25.47
N VAL A 183 -11.70 -21.39 25.41
CA VAL A 183 -11.25 -20.70 26.60
C VAL A 183 -12.35 -19.78 27.06
N ARG A 184 -12.83 -20.01 28.28
CA ARG A 184 -13.75 -19.07 28.93
C ARG A 184 -13.04 -17.74 29.06
N ALA A 185 -13.64 -16.71 28.46
CA ALA A 185 -13.25 -15.35 28.72
C ALA A 185 -13.55 -15.03 30.19
N SER A 186 -12.82 -14.07 30.76
CA SER A 186 -13.06 -13.66 32.14
C SER A 186 -14.39 -12.93 32.33
N GLY A 187 -15.06 -12.52 31.25
CA GLY A 187 -16.33 -11.80 31.25
C GLY A 187 -17.52 -12.56 30.70
N ASN A 188 -18.70 -11.93 30.78
CA ASN A 188 -19.99 -12.57 30.52
C ASN A 188 -20.28 -12.75 29.03
N GLU A 189 -19.71 -11.87 28.19
CA GLU A 189 -19.97 -11.76 26.76
C GLU A 189 -18.71 -11.26 26.05
N ILE A 190 -18.51 -11.67 24.79
CA ILE A 190 -17.50 -11.07 23.90
C ILE A 190 -18.26 -10.19 22.91
N GLY A 191 -18.20 -8.88 23.09
CA GLY A 191 -18.92 -7.92 22.24
C GLY A 191 -18.32 -7.80 20.84
N ASP A 192 -16.99 -7.80 20.76
CA ASP A 192 -16.24 -7.81 19.51
C ASP A 192 -14.82 -8.36 19.73
N LEU A 193 -14.17 -8.78 18.65
CA LEU A 193 -12.79 -9.30 18.67
C LEU A 193 -11.99 -8.87 17.45
N THR A 194 -10.68 -8.74 17.63
CA THR A 194 -9.73 -8.57 16.54
C THR A 194 -8.46 -9.38 16.77
N VAL A 195 -7.85 -9.88 15.69
CA VAL A 195 -6.66 -10.74 15.74
C VAL A 195 -5.48 -10.01 15.11
N GLN A 196 -4.34 -10.02 15.80
CA GLN A 196 -3.09 -9.48 15.25
C GLN A 196 -1.88 -10.27 15.76
N GLY A 197 -1.05 -10.75 14.82
CA GLY A 197 0.22 -11.38 15.15
C GLY A 197 0.04 -12.73 15.82
N THR A 198 0.29 -12.84 17.12
CA THR A 198 0.05 -14.08 17.89
C THR A 198 -0.95 -13.83 19.01
N SER A 199 -1.80 -12.81 18.86
CA SER A 199 -2.67 -12.33 19.93
C SER A 199 -4.09 -12.07 19.42
N VAL A 200 -5.07 -12.41 20.27
CA VAL A 200 -6.48 -12.06 20.08
C VAL A 200 -6.88 -11.06 21.16
N TYR A 201 -7.51 -9.97 20.73
CA TYR A 201 -7.95 -8.88 21.59
C TYR A 201 -9.48 -8.89 21.67
N LEU A 202 -10.01 -8.98 22.88
CA LEU A 202 -11.45 -9.13 23.12
C LEU A 202 -12.01 -7.91 23.86
N ALA A 203 -13.11 -7.35 23.34
CA ALA A 203 -14.00 -6.53 24.15
C ALA A 203 -14.83 -7.48 25.03
N ASN A 204 -14.45 -7.58 26.30
CA ASN A 204 -14.87 -8.64 27.21
C ASN A 204 -15.79 -8.07 28.30
N ASP A 205 -17.09 -8.31 28.15
CA ASP A 205 -18.14 -7.71 28.96
C ASP A 205 -17.92 -7.89 30.48
N ALA A 206 -18.22 -6.84 31.23
CA ALA A 206 -17.93 -6.66 32.66
C ALA A 206 -16.44 -6.83 33.08
N ASN A 207 -15.50 -6.97 32.14
CA ASN A 207 -14.07 -7.23 32.41
C ASN A 207 -13.09 -6.52 31.45
N GLY A 208 -13.53 -5.51 30.70
CA GLY A 208 -12.64 -4.66 29.90
C GLY A 208 -11.94 -5.38 28.74
N LEU A 209 -10.62 -5.21 28.63
CA LEU A 209 -9.78 -5.85 27.60
C LEU A 209 -9.22 -7.18 28.11
N ALA A 210 -9.40 -8.23 27.32
CA ALA A 210 -8.70 -9.50 27.50
C ALA A 210 -7.86 -9.83 26.27
N ILE A 211 -6.60 -10.23 26.50
CA ILE A 211 -5.66 -10.68 25.48
C ILE A 211 -5.36 -12.15 25.69
N TYR A 212 -5.49 -12.90 24.61
CA TYR A 212 -5.13 -14.30 24.57
C TYR A 212 -3.92 -14.49 23.66
N ASP A 213 -2.87 -15.13 24.20
CA ASP A 213 -1.76 -15.61 23.39
C ASP A 213 -2.23 -16.86 22.65
N VAL A 214 -2.14 -16.79 21.35
CA VAL A 214 -2.56 -17.83 20.40
C VAL A 214 -1.39 -18.24 19.51
N GLY A 215 -0.15 -17.97 19.93
CA GLY A 215 1.07 -18.47 19.28
C GLY A 215 1.14 -20.00 19.25
N ASP A 216 0.64 -20.66 20.30
CA ASP A 216 0.21 -22.07 20.24
C ASP A 216 -1.32 -22.12 20.28
N ALA A 217 -1.91 -22.20 19.09
CA ALA A 217 -3.37 -22.25 18.94
C ALA A 217 -4.02 -23.47 19.63
N ALA A 218 -3.28 -24.56 19.89
CA ALA A 218 -3.78 -25.75 20.60
C ALA A 218 -3.89 -25.53 22.11
N HIS A 219 -3.10 -24.61 22.65
CA HIS A 219 -3.09 -24.26 24.06
C HIS A 219 -3.14 -22.73 24.21
N PRO A 220 -4.25 -22.08 23.80
CA PRO A 220 -4.38 -20.64 23.97
C PRO A 220 -4.21 -20.33 25.44
N ALA A 221 -3.13 -19.63 25.74
CA ALA A 221 -2.91 -19.16 27.07
C ALA A 221 -3.75 -17.91 27.23
N ARG A 222 -4.53 -17.86 28.31
CA ARG A 222 -4.93 -16.55 28.82
C ARG A 222 -3.63 -15.82 29.08
N GLY A 223 -3.35 -14.84 28.24
CA GLY A 223 -2.25 -13.95 28.46
C GLY A 223 -2.72 -12.97 29.51
N ASP A 224 -2.69 -11.73 29.11
CA ASP A 224 -2.96 -10.63 29.99
C ASP A 224 -4.45 -10.27 29.93
N ASP A 225 -5.06 -10.06 31.08
CA ASP A 225 -6.40 -9.51 31.17
C ASP A 225 -6.46 -8.47 32.28
N ARG A 226 -7.30 -7.46 32.08
CA ARG A 226 -7.44 -6.38 33.05
C ARG A 226 -8.91 -6.16 33.32
N ARG A 227 -9.35 -6.73 34.45
CA ARG A 227 -10.73 -6.58 34.96
C ARG A 227 -10.96 -5.19 35.51
N ASP A 228 -11.36 -4.32 34.62
CA ASP A 228 -11.49 -2.89 34.90
C ASP A 228 -12.91 -2.53 35.42
N GLY A 229 -13.82 -3.51 35.43
CA GLY A 229 -15.21 -3.38 35.89
C GLY A 229 -16.13 -2.73 34.85
N SER A 230 -15.63 -2.52 33.64
CA SER A 230 -16.34 -1.90 32.54
C SER A 230 -17.03 -2.94 31.65
N TYR A 231 -18.07 -2.49 30.95
CA TYR A 231 -18.91 -3.30 30.06
C TYR A 231 -18.51 -2.98 28.61
N ALA A 232 -17.42 -3.60 28.15
CA ALA A 232 -16.84 -3.29 26.86
C ALA A 232 -17.60 -3.99 25.71
N HIS A 233 -18.00 -3.22 24.71
CA HIS A 233 -18.80 -3.72 23.58
C HIS A 233 -18.16 -3.47 22.21
N ALA A 234 -17.41 -2.37 22.07
CA ALA A 234 -16.72 -2.03 20.83
C ALA A 234 -15.21 -1.94 21.07
N ILE A 235 -14.41 -2.45 20.14
CA ILE A 235 -12.94 -2.34 20.18
C ILE A 235 -12.43 -1.63 18.91
N PHE A 236 -11.52 -0.68 19.11
CA PHE A 236 -10.68 -0.16 18.04
C PHE A 236 -9.21 -0.44 18.39
N TYR A 237 -8.56 -1.27 17.57
CA TYR A 237 -7.13 -1.54 17.66
C TYR A 237 -6.55 -1.76 16.27
N ASN A 238 -5.47 -1.06 15.95
CA ASN A 238 -4.83 -1.07 14.63
C ASN A 238 -3.33 -1.43 14.70
N GLY A 239 -2.89 -2.05 15.80
CA GLY A 239 -1.50 -2.42 16.00
C GLY A 239 -0.58 -1.32 16.51
N GLY A 240 -1.14 -0.19 16.92
CA GLY A 240 -0.40 0.86 17.62
C GLY A 240 -0.19 0.56 19.10
N ARG A 241 0.37 1.53 19.82
CA ARG A 241 0.62 1.43 21.26
C ARG A 241 -0.65 1.36 22.13
N TYR A 242 -1.80 1.82 21.64
CA TYR A 242 -3.01 1.92 22.45
C TYR A 242 -4.19 1.18 21.82
N ALA A 243 -5.00 0.53 22.67
CA ALA A 243 -6.32 -0.02 22.31
C ALA A 243 -7.43 0.79 23.00
N TYR A 244 -8.57 0.93 22.31
CA TYR A 244 -9.67 1.80 22.72
C TYR A 244 -10.96 1.00 22.79
N LEU A 245 -11.58 0.95 23.97
CA LEU A 245 -12.78 0.15 24.23
C LEU A 245 -13.95 1.07 24.60
N GLY A 246 -15.02 0.98 23.81
CA GLY A 246 -16.29 1.66 24.07
C GLY A 246 -17.14 0.87 25.07
N GLN A 247 -17.76 1.59 26.01
CA GLN A 247 -18.47 1.00 27.14
C GLN A 247 -19.99 1.18 27.03
N ILE A 248 -20.76 0.19 27.48
CA ILE A 248 -22.24 0.22 27.57
C ILE A 248 -22.71 0.01 29.03
N TYR A 249 -23.89 0.45 29.44
CA TYR A 249 -24.48 0.25 30.78
C TYR A 249 -23.72 0.85 32.01
N SER A 250 -24.34 1.86 32.64
CA SER A 250 -24.27 2.32 34.06
C SER A 250 -22.93 2.36 34.87
N SER A 251 -21.76 2.14 34.26
CA SER A 251 -20.46 2.13 34.97
C SER A 251 -19.86 3.52 35.23
N GLY A 252 -20.42 4.59 34.65
CA GLY A 252 -19.86 5.94 34.75
C GLY A 252 -18.72 6.23 33.78
N GLN A 253 -18.31 5.26 32.96
CA GLN A 253 -17.18 5.36 32.04
C GLN A 253 -17.67 5.17 30.61
N GLU A 254 -17.16 5.98 29.68
CA GLU A 254 -17.55 5.89 28.26
C GLU A 254 -16.45 5.24 27.42
N LEU A 255 -15.18 5.54 27.71
CA LEU A 255 -14.04 5.00 26.97
C LEU A 255 -12.96 4.48 27.94
N ALA A 256 -12.48 3.28 27.69
CA ALA A 256 -11.25 2.76 28.31
C ALA A 256 -10.11 2.78 27.30
N ILE A 257 -8.96 3.33 27.70
CA ILE A 257 -7.74 3.39 26.90
C ILE A 257 -6.68 2.53 27.57
N TYR A 258 -6.21 1.54 26.82
CA TYR A 258 -5.21 0.58 27.26
C TYR A 258 -3.87 0.90 26.61
N ASP A 259 -2.81 1.10 27.40
CA ASP A 259 -1.43 1.14 26.91
C ASP A 259 -0.93 -0.29 26.76
N MET A 260 -0.76 -0.72 25.51
CA MET A 260 -0.42 -2.09 25.16
C MET A 260 1.03 -2.45 25.55
N ASP A 261 1.91 -1.47 25.75
CA ASP A 261 3.28 -1.69 26.23
C ASP A 261 3.34 -1.93 27.75
N ALA A 262 2.33 -1.46 28.48
CA ALA A 262 2.25 -1.55 29.95
C ALA A 262 1.14 -2.51 30.43
N PHE A 263 0.36 -3.06 29.51
CA PHE A 263 -0.69 -4.02 29.79
C PHE A 263 -0.10 -5.36 30.29
N PRO A 264 -0.73 -6.03 31.28
CA PRO A 264 -1.95 -5.68 32.02
C PRO A 264 -1.65 -4.96 33.33
N ALA A 265 -0.38 -4.63 33.60
CA ALA A 265 0.07 -4.16 34.90
C ALA A 265 -0.41 -2.73 35.20
N ALA A 266 -0.55 -1.90 34.16
CA ALA A 266 -1.12 -0.57 34.28
C ALA A 266 -2.65 -0.62 34.25
N ASP A 267 -3.28 0.20 35.10
CA ASP A 267 -4.71 0.47 35.01
C ASP A 267 -5.02 1.17 33.68
N PRO A 268 -6.14 0.81 33.01
CA PRO A 268 -6.55 1.55 31.84
C PRO A 268 -6.89 2.97 32.24
N THR A 269 -6.62 3.88 31.33
CA THR A 269 -7.10 5.24 31.50
C THR A 269 -8.57 5.28 31.11
N PHE A 270 -9.42 5.56 32.10
CA PHE A 270 -10.83 5.76 31.86
C PHE A 270 -11.13 7.22 31.56
N TYR A 271 -11.88 7.42 30.48
CA TYR A 271 -12.58 8.66 30.25
C TYR A 271 -14.04 8.51 30.69
N ALA A 272 -14.44 9.43 31.56
CA ALA A 272 -15.79 9.59 32.07
C ALA A 272 -16.16 11.07 31.96
N PRO A 273 -17.23 11.45 31.25
CA PRO A 273 -17.62 12.85 31.20
C PRO A 273 -18.31 13.27 32.49
N THR A 274 -18.29 14.57 32.78
CA THR A 274 -18.93 15.19 33.96
C THR A 274 -20.45 15.41 33.81
N PHE A 275 -21.12 14.81 32.82
CA PHE A 275 -22.55 15.06 32.58
C PHE A 275 -23.45 14.31 33.58
N ALA A 276 -24.65 14.86 33.82
CA ALA A 276 -25.66 14.24 34.67
C ALA A 276 -26.37 13.10 33.92
N GLY A 277 -25.77 11.91 33.94
CA GLY A 277 -26.32 10.69 33.32
C GLY A 277 -25.28 9.92 32.51
N HIS A 278 -25.35 8.59 32.57
CA HIS A 278 -24.45 7.68 31.84
C HIS A 278 -24.85 7.62 30.35
N ARG A 279 -23.86 7.46 29.46
CA ARG A 279 -24.11 7.20 28.04
C ARG A 279 -23.47 5.88 27.60
N ASP A 280 -24.19 5.14 26.78
CA ASP A 280 -23.73 3.96 26.08
C ASP A 280 -22.95 4.39 24.83
N VAL A 281 -21.75 3.85 24.65
CA VAL A 281 -20.92 4.09 23.47
C VAL A 281 -21.26 3.08 22.38
N TYR A 282 -21.74 3.61 21.26
CA TYR A 282 -22.17 2.82 20.10
C TYR A 282 -21.05 2.66 19.06
N ALA A 283 -20.17 3.66 18.93
CA ALA A 283 -19.06 3.60 18.00
C ALA A 283 -17.86 4.42 18.47
N VAL A 284 -16.66 3.90 18.19
CA VAL A 284 -15.37 4.57 18.43
C VAL A 284 -14.58 4.60 17.13
N GLN A 285 -14.06 5.78 16.77
CA GLN A 285 -13.09 5.97 15.70
C GLN A 285 -11.92 6.80 16.21
N VAL A 286 -10.69 6.41 15.86
CA VAL A 286 -9.48 7.13 16.27
C VAL A 286 -8.70 7.57 15.04
N GLN A 287 -8.41 8.87 14.96
CA GLN A 287 -7.63 9.46 13.86
C GLN A 287 -6.76 10.61 14.37
N VAL A 288 -5.46 10.57 14.04
CA VAL A 288 -4.47 11.65 14.32
C VAL A 288 -4.55 12.16 15.77
N GLY A 289 -4.37 11.25 16.74
CA GLY A 289 -4.33 11.61 18.15
C GLY A 289 -5.65 12.15 18.72
N ARG A 290 -6.80 11.85 18.08
CA ARG A 290 -8.14 12.17 18.58
C ARG A 290 -9.04 10.95 18.53
N ALA A 291 -9.92 10.81 19.53
CA ALA A 291 -11.03 9.87 19.49
C ALA A 291 -12.34 10.60 19.17
N TYR A 292 -13.13 9.99 18.30
CA TYR A 292 -14.48 10.41 17.93
C TYR A 292 -15.44 9.33 18.40
N ILE A 293 -16.35 9.72 19.30
CA ILE A 293 -17.23 8.79 20.00
C ILE A 293 -18.67 9.16 19.70
N LEU A 294 -19.45 8.17 19.26
CA LEU A 294 -20.90 8.26 19.22
C LEU A 294 -21.45 7.60 20.49
N ALA A 295 -22.10 8.38 21.34
CA ALA A 295 -22.63 7.92 22.62
C ALA A 295 -24.05 8.43 22.86
N GLY A 296 -24.89 7.68 23.57
CA GLY A 296 -26.25 8.10 23.90
C GLY A 296 -26.75 7.59 25.25
N ASP A 297 -27.75 8.26 25.82
CA ASP A 297 -28.25 7.94 27.17
C ASP A 297 -29.32 6.83 27.22
N GLY A 298 -29.49 6.08 26.13
CA GLY A 298 -30.53 5.06 25.97
C GLY A 298 -31.97 5.62 25.87
N SER A 299 -32.18 6.91 26.12
CA SER A 299 -33.45 7.62 25.92
C SER A 299 -33.56 8.26 24.54
N GLY A 300 -32.55 8.03 23.71
CA GLY A 300 -32.42 8.50 22.34
C GLY A 300 -31.70 9.84 22.21
N ASN A 301 -31.19 10.43 23.30
CA ASN A 301 -30.36 11.63 23.21
C ASN A 301 -28.92 11.21 22.91
N ASN A 302 -28.53 11.37 21.64
CA ASN A 302 -27.23 10.97 21.15
C ASN A 302 -26.29 12.18 21.03
N HIS A 303 -25.01 11.93 21.25
CA HIS A 303 -23.95 12.92 21.24
C HIS A 303 -22.75 12.43 20.43
N VAL A 304 -22.08 13.38 19.78
CA VAL A 304 -20.76 13.16 19.20
C VAL A 304 -19.74 13.88 20.07
N GLN A 305 -18.86 13.11 20.67
CA GLN A 305 -17.77 13.62 21.51
C GLN A 305 -16.44 13.53 20.78
N ILE A 306 -15.59 14.53 20.99
CA ILE A 306 -14.24 14.60 20.47
C ILE A 306 -13.28 14.70 21.65
N LEU A 307 -12.39 13.72 21.77
CA LEU A 307 -11.40 13.67 22.82
C LEU A 307 -10.01 13.88 22.23
N SER A 308 -9.18 14.65 22.93
CA SER A 308 -7.75 14.70 22.69
C SER A 308 -7.11 13.44 23.27
N LEU A 309 -6.26 12.81 22.46
CA LEU A 309 -5.35 11.73 22.86
C LEU A 309 -3.90 12.20 22.78
N ALA A 310 -3.65 13.51 22.86
CA ALA A 310 -2.28 14.05 22.94
C ALA A 310 -1.53 13.52 24.17
N ASP A 311 -2.29 13.32 25.25
CA ASP A 311 -1.88 12.54 26.41
C ASP A 311 -2.93 11.45 26.66
N PRO A 312 -2.72 10.21 26.19
CA PRO A 312 -3.64 9.10 26.39
C PRO A 312 -3.86 8.72 27.86
N ALA A 313 -2.98 9.14 28.79
CA ALA A 313 -3.16 8.96 30.23
C ALA A 313 -4.11 10.00 30.84
N HIS A 314 -4.33 11.10 30.12
CA HIS A 314 -5.22 12.18 30.52
C HIS A 314 -6.04 12.65 29.31
N PRO A 315 -6.92 11.78 28.76
CA PRO A 315 -7.77 12.15 27.64
C PRO A 315 -8.66 13.31 28.07
N THR A 316 -8.66 14.36 27.26
CA THR A 316 -9.44 15.57 27.56
C THR A 316 -10.56 15.71 26.55
N LEU A 317 -11.77 15.95 27.06
CA LEU A 317 -12.88 16.34 26.20
C LEU A 317 -12.52 17.66 25.53
N LEU A 318 -12.41 17.64 24.21
CA LEU A 318 -12.25 18.85 23.43
C LEU A 318 -13.62 19.46 23.18
N GLY A 319 -14.60 18.66 22.78
CA GLY A 319 -15.96 19.13 22.56
C GLY A 319 -17.00 18.02 22.58
N ASP A 320 -18.22 18.39 22.95
CA ASP A 320 -19.41 17.55 23.00
C ASP A 320 -20.50 18.22 22.17
N LEU A 321 -21.05 17.50 21.20
CA LEU A 321 -22.15 17.96 20.37
C LEU A 321 -23.37 17.10 20.63
N ALA A 322 -24.39 17.67 21.28
CA ALA A 322 -25.72 17.08 21.31
C ALA A 322 -26.29 17.06 19.89
N LEU A 323 -26.71 15.89 19.40
CA LEU A 323 -27.39 15.81 18.13
C LEU A 323 -28.79 16.44 18.26
N PRO A 324 -29.25 17.22 17.26
CA PRO A 324 -30.50 17.98 17.36
C PRO A 324 -31.76 17.12 17.19
N PHE A 325 -31.65 15.80 17.34
CA PHE A 325 -32.72 14.82 17.16
C PHE A 325 -32.58 13.65 18.12
N THR A 326 -33.70 12.99 18.39
CA THR A 326 -33.78 11.80 19.25
C THR A 326 -33.81 10.54 18.39
N GLU A 327 -32.91 9.58 18.65
CA GLU A 327 -32.79 8.29 17.96
C GLU A 327 -32.44 7.16 18.95
N TYR A 328 -33.31 6.15 19.08
CA TYR A 328 -33.17 5.06 20.06
C TYR A 328 -32.41 3.84 19.49
N GLY A 329 -31.47 3.29 20.26
CA GLY A 329 -30.84 1.97 20.01
C GLY A 329 -29.42 2.05 19.41
N ASP A 330 -28.86 0.90 19.01
CA ASP A 330 -27.53 0.81 18.36
C ASP A 330 -27.49 1.69 17.09
N VAL A 331 -26.85 2.85 17.23
CA VAL A 331 -26.88 3.92 16.24
C VAL A 331 -25.88 3.63 15.11
N GLY A 332 -26.15 4.21 13.93
CA GLY A 332 -25.44 3.95 12.68
C GLY A 332 -23.93 4.20 12.66
N GLU A 333 -23.33 3.92 11.51
CA GLU A 333 -21.89 3.99 11.33
C GLU A 333 -21.38 5.45 11.31
N ILE A 334 -20.30 5.71 12.06
CA ILE A 334 -19.52 6.95 11.93
C ILE A 334 -18.27 6.72 11.07
N ARG A 335 -17.92 7.72 10.27
CA ARG A 335 -16.63 7.79 9.57
C ARG A 335 -16.07 9.20 9.66
N VAL A 336 -14.76 9.33 9.76
CA VAL A 336 -14.06 10.62 9.85
C VAL A 336 -13.10 10.76 8.67
N GLN A 337 -13.12 11.92 8.02
CA GLN A 337 -12.17 12.27 6.97
C GLN A 337 -11.86 13.77 6.98
N GLY A 338 -10.59 14.08 7.22
CA GLY A 338 -10.12 15.46 7.35
C GLY A 338 -10.84 16.18 8.49
N ASP A 339 -11.44 17.32 8.17
CA ASP A 339 -12.12 18.21 9.11
C ASP A 339 -13.59 17.86 9.38
N TYR A 340 -14.07 16.70 8.92
CA TYR A 340 -15.48 16.33 8.95
C TYR A 340 -15.71 14.90 9.46
N LEU A 341 -16.77 14.74 10.24
CA LEU A 341 -17.35 13.46 10.64
C LEU A 341 -18.70 13.27 9.93
N TYR A 342 -18.91 12.07 9.42
CA TYR A 342 -20.12 11.65 8.73
C TYR A 342 -20.82 10.60 9.60
N LEU A 343 -22.08 10.84 9.91
CA LEU A 343 -22.92 9.98 10.72
C LEU A 343 -24.13 9.54 9.90
N ALA A 344 -24.34 8.24 9.78
CA ALA A 344 -25.58 7.69 9.25
C ALA A 344 -26.70 7.76 10.30
N THR A 345 -27.89 8.20 9.89
CA THR A 345 -29.04 8.38 10.79
C THR A 345 -30.28 7.66 10.25
N GLY A 346 -31.02 6.97 11.11
CA GLY A 346 -32.33 6.39 10.79
C GLY A 346 -33.47 7.42 10.81
N THR A 347 -34.64 7.02 10.30
CA THR A 347 -35.87 7.81 10.44
C THR A 347 -36.40 7.69 11.86
N THR A 348 -36.70 8.83 12.47
CA THR A 348 -37.32 8.92 13.78
C THR A 348 -38.59 9.76 13.74
N ALA A 349 -39.34 9.83 14.85
CA ALA A 349 -40.51 10.70 14.95
C ALA A 349 -40.15 12.19 14.84
N THR A 350 -38.87 12.53 15.06
CA THR A 350 -38.36 13.91 15.09
C THR A 350 -37.33 14.20 14.01
N HIS A 351 -36.89 13.20 13.23
CA HIS A 351 -35.81 13.33 12.24
C HIS A 351 -36.01 12.42 11.03
N ALA A 352 -35.73 12.94 9.84
CA ALA A 352 -35.76 12.14 8.63
C ALA A 352 -34.40 11.42 8.46
N GLY A 353 -34.41 10.16 8.07
CA GLY A 353 -33.20 9.36 7.90
C GLY A 353 -32.26 9.89 6.80
N GLY A 354 -31.00 9.48 6.84
CA GLY A 354 -29.99 9.98 5.90
C GLY A 354 -28.61 10.05 6.52
N MET A 355 -27.94 11.19 6.32
CA MET A 355 -26.61 11.45 6.86
C MET A 355 -26.54 12.85 7.47
N VAL A 356 -25.82 12.97 8.57
CA VAL A 356 -25.45 14.24 9.19
C VAL A 356 -23.96 14.48 8.98
N VAL A 357 -23.61 15.69 8.55
CA VAL A 357 -22.22 16.13 8.39
C VAL A 357 -21.87 17.08 9.52
N ILE A 358 -20.83 16.71 10.26
CA ILE A 358 -20.38 17.43 11.44
C ILE A 358 -18.98 17.96 11.15
N ARG A 359 -18.81 19.28 11.24
CA ARG A 359 -17.49 19.90 11.16
C ARG A 359 -16.78 19.70 12.50
N VAL A 360 -15.58 19.15 12.43
CA VAL A 360 -14.72 18.81 13.59
C VAL A 360 -13.34 19.48 13.53
N ALA A 361 -13.13 20.41 12.57
CA ALA A 361 -11.90 21.20 12.44
C ALA A 361 -11.51 21.93 13.74
N ASN A 362 -12.48 22.60 14.36
CA ASN A 362 -12.34 23.12 15.71
C ASN A 362 -12.99 22.13 16.68
N PRO A 363 -12.20 21.26 17.34
CA PRO A 363 -12.75 20.21 18.19
C PRO A 363 -13.40 20.77 19.46
N ALA A 364 -13.17 22.05 19.81
CA ALA A 364 -13.85 22.72 20.94
C ALA A 364 -15.25 23.24 20.62
N ALA A 365 -15.60 23.32 19.33
CA ALA A 365 -16.90 23.73 18.87
C ALA A 365 -17.32 22.88 17.66
N PRO A 366 -17.51 21.55 17.84
CA PRO A 366 -18.08 20.70 16.81
C PRO A 366 -19.48 21.21 16.45
N GLN A 367 -19.79 21.23 15.15
CA GLN A 367 -21.05 21.78 14.67
C GLN A 367 -21.64 20.89 13.58
N VAL A 368 -22.93 20.61 13.67
CA VAL A 368 -23.69 20.14 12.53
C VAL A 368 -23.69 21.25 11.48
N VAL A 369 -23.10 20.98 10.32
CA VAL A 369 -22.97 21.98 9.24
C VAL A 369 -23.83 21.64 8.03
N ALA A 370 -24.20 20.37 7.88
CA ALA A 370 -25.14 19.94 6.86
C ALA A 370 -25.90 18.70 7.33
N SER A 371 -27.07 18.51 6.74
CA SER A 371 -27.80 17.24 6.81
C SER A 371 -28.23 16.90 5.39
N PHE A 372 -28.01 15.65 5.01
CA PHE A 372 -28.44 15.12 3.74
C PHE A 372 -29.54 14.10 4.01
N PHE A 373 -30.76 14.43 3.60
CA PHE A 373 -31.89 13.53 3.67
C PHE A 373 -32.02 12.80 2.34
N THR A 374 -32.17 11.49 2.41
CA THR A 374 -32.46 10.70 1.22
C THR A 374 -33.93 10.89 0.81
N PRO A 375 -34.29 10.80 -0.48
CA PRO A 375 -35.69 10.82 -0.94
C PRO A 375 -36.63 9.81 -0.25
N ASP A 376 -36.09 8.73 0.30
CA ASP A 376 -36.80 7.67 1.04
C ASP A 376 -36.68 7.82 2.59
N ALA A 377 -36.16 8.96 3.05
CA ALA A 377 -35.82 9.26 4.45
C ALA A 377 -36.98 9.16 5.45
N ALA A 378 -38.22 9.00 5.00
CA ALA A 378 -39.37 8.73 5.86
C ALA A 378 -39.47 7.26 6.31
N SER A 379 -38.59 6.38 5.84
CA SER A 379 -38.72 4.94 6.12
C SER A 379 -37.38 4.18 6.25
N ILE A 380 -36.29 4.89 6.57
CA ILE A 380 -35.02 4.27 7.00
C ILE A 380 -35.22 3.79 8.45
N PRO A 381 -34.96 2.51 8.78
CA PRO A 381 -35.19 1.99 10.12
C PRO A 381 -34.18 2.56 11.14
N TRP A 382 -34.57 2.55 12.41
CA TRP A 382 -33.92 3.22 13.53
C TRP A 382 -32.59 2.56 13.99
N ARG A 383 -32.13 1.47 13.35
CA ARG A 383 -30.86 0.78 13.65
C ARG A 383 -29.78 0.98 12.57
N GLY A 384 -29.74 2.20 12.02
CA GLY A 384 -28.63 2.73 11.22
C GLY A 384 -28.53 2.24 9.77
N ALA A 385 -28.40 3.19 8.84
CA ALA A 385 -27.90 2.94 7.50
C ALA A 385 -26.39 2.62 7.53
N GLY A 386 -25.91 1.67 6.74
CA GLY A 386 -24.48 1.49 6.51
C GLY A 386 -23.87 2.73 5.85
N LEU A 387 -22.64 3.08 6.24
CA LEU A 387 -21.93 4.23 5.71
C LEU A 387 -20.46 3.92 5.48
N GLU A 388 -19.99 4.09 4.24
CA GLU A 388 -18.58 3.91 3.91
C GLU A 388 -18.02 5.11 3.15
N LEU A 389 -16.79 5.50 3.51
CA LEU A 389 -16.06 6.56 2.82
C LEU A 389 -15.19 5.98 1.70
N VAL A 390 -15.27 6.59 0.52
CA VAL A 390 -14.42 6.24 -0.62
C VAL A 390 -13.98 7.53 -1.32
N GLY A 391 -12.75 7.97 -1.06
CA GLY A 391 -12.23 9.23 -1.61
C GLY A 391 -13.08 10.43 -1.16
N GLN A 392 -13.59 11.24 -2.10
CA GLN A 392 -14.49 12.37 -1.80
C GLN A 392 -15.98 11.99 -1.89
N ARG A 393 -16.32 10.75 -1.53
CA ARG A 393 -17.70 10.27 -1.56
C ARG A 393 -18.06 9.51 -0.28
N VAL A 394 -19.28 9.73 0.16
CA VAL A 394 -19.96 8.89 1.13
C VAL A 394 -20.89 7.96 0.39
N LEU A 395 -20.77 6.66 0.66
CA LEU A 395 -21.76 5.67 0.28
C LEU A 395 -22.69 5.46 1.45
N LEU A 396 -23.94 5.89 1.29
CA LEU A 396 -24.97 5.82 2.31
C LEU A 396 -26.08 4.88 1.86
N VAL A 397 -26.40 3.91 2.69
CA VAL A 397 -27.45 2.93 2.39
C VAL A 397 -28.82 3.47 2.80
N GLY A 398 -29.74 3.63 1.86
CA GLY A 398 -31.14 4.01 2.14
C GLY A 398 -32.09 2.81 2.21
N ARG A 399 -33.40 3.08 2.28
CA ARG A 399 -34.46 2.08 2.16
C ARG A 399 -34.66 1.60 0.73
N SER A 400 -34.47 2.48 -0.23
CA SER A 400 -34.76 2.30 -1.64
C SER A 400 -33.50 2.08 -2.45
N GLY A 401 -32.29 2.03 -1.86
CA GLY A 401 -31.06 1.81 -2.60
C GLY A 401 -29.79 2.33 -1.91
N LEU A 402 -28.71 2.46 -2.68
CA LEU A 402 -27.45 3.06 -2.26
C LEU A 402 -27.35 4.50 -2.79
N TYR A 403 -26.93 5.44 -1.96
CA TYR A 403 -26.63 6.81 -2.34
C TYR A 403 -25.12 6.99 -2.41
N SER A 404 -24.60 7.41 -3.56
CA SER A 404 -23.25 8.00 -3.64
C SER A 404 -23.37 9.50 -3.51
N ILE A 405 -22.91 10.02 -2.39
CA ILE A 405 -22.99 11.42 -2.03
C ILE A 405 -21.60 12.02 -2.24
N ASP A 406 -21.49 13.01 -3.14
CA ASP A 406 -20.30 13.82 -3.32
C ASP A 406 -20.13 14.75 -2.11
N ILE A 407 -18.95 14.66 -1.49
CA ILE A 407 -18.55 15.45 -0.32
C ILE A 407 -17.31 16.31 -0.61
N SER A 408 -17.07 16.64 -1.89
CA SER A 408 -16.05 17.63 -2.28
C SER A 408 -16.32 19.01 -1.68
N ASP A 409 -17.59 19.36 -1.49
CA ASP A 409 -18.07 20.43 -0.60
C ASP A 409 -18.94 19.83 0.52
N PRO A 410 -18.36 19.55 1.71
CA PRO A 410 -19.10 18.95 2.83
C PRO A 410 -20.24 19.81 3.38
N LEU A 411 -20.30 21.10 3.06
CA LEU A 411 -21.41 21.99 3.47
C LEU A 411 -22.61 21.86 2.55
N HIS A 412 -22.39 21.37 1.34
CA HIS A 412 -23.41 21.14 0.34
C HIS A 412 -23.24 19.74 -0.26
N PRO A 413 -23.49 18.66 0.52
CA PRO A 413 -23.40 17.31 -0.01
C PRO A 413 -24.37 17.13 -1.16
N LEU A 414 -23.87 16.63 -2.30
CA LEU A 414 -24.67 16.46 -3.51
C LEU A 414 -24.75 14.99 -3.86
N ALA A 415 -25.96 14.45 -3.89
CA ALA A 415 -26.21 13.13 -4.45
C ALA A 415 -26.92 13.27 -5.80
N GLY A 416 -26.57 12.37 -6.72
CA GLY A 416 -27.40 12.10 -7.89
C GLY A 416 -28.64 11.29 -7.52
N ALA A 417 -29.31 10.73 -8.53
CA ALA A 417 -30.35 9.74 -8.28
C ALA A 417 -29.77 8.56 -7.46
N PRO A 418 -30.51 8.01 -6.47
CA PRO A 418 -30.08 6.81 -5.78
C PRO A 418 -29.82 5.68 -6.77
N TYR A 419 -28.83 4.86 -6.46
CA TYR A 419 -28.75 3.52 -7.02
C TYR A 419 -29.85 2.67 -6.39
N LEU A 420 -31.04 2.71 -6.99
CA LEU A 420 -32.21 2.05 -6.45
C LEU A 420 -31.92 0.56 -6.21
N PHE A 421 -32.50 0.04 -5.14
CA PHE A 421 -32.63 -1.37 -4.96
C PHE A 421 -33.43 -1.94 -6.15
N PRO A 422 -33.04 -3.12 -6.63
CA PRO A 422 -33.74 -3.81 -7.70
C PRO A 422 -35.26 -3.93 -7.42
N ALA A 423 -36.11 -3.79 -8.45
CA ALA A 423 -37.57 -3.82 -8.28
C ALA A 423 -38.10 -5.13 -7.67
N ASP A 424 -37.32 -6.19 -7.81
CA ASP A 424 -37.53 -7.56 -7.38
C ASP A 424 -37.14 -7.84 -5.92
N VAL A 425 -36.33 -6.98 -5.27
CA VAL A 425 -36.19 -7.02 -3.79
C VAL A 425 -37.39 -6.40 -3.05
N GLY A 426 -38.31 -5.75 -3.78
CA GLY A 426 -39.49 -5.11 -3.20
C GLY A 426 -39.13 -3.94 -2.27
N SER A 427 -40.02 -3.62 -1.32
CA SER A 427 -39.72 -2.61 -0.29
C SER A 427 -38.87 -3.23 0.82
N ALA A 428 -37.60 -3.48 0.54
CA ALA A 428 -36.59 -3.99 1.48
C ALA A 428 -35.95 -2.85 2.30
N LEU A 429 -35.13 -3.17 3.31
CA LEU A 429 -34.36 -2.19 4.10
C LEU A 429 -32.87 -2.42 3.85
N GLY A 430 -32.05 -1.38 3.70
CA GLY A 430 -30.62 -1.55 3.47
C GLY A 430 -29.80 -1.65 4.76
N GLY A 431 -28.72 -2.44 4.74
CA GLY A 431 -27.82 -2.70 5.86
C GLY A 431 -26.43 -2.11 5.72
N ARG A 432 -25.38 -2.89 6.06
CA ARG A 432 -23.99 -2.47 5.90
C ARG A 432 -23.57 -2.40 4.43
N VAL A 433 -22.68 -1.46 4.14
CA VAL A 433 -21.99 -1.31 2.86
C VAL A 433 -20.49 -1.53 3.06
N VAL A 434 -19.89 -2.30 2.16
CA VAL A 434 -18.44 -2.51 2.10
C VAL A 434 -17.97 -2.20 0.70
N VAL A 435 -16.77 -1.62 0.57
CA VAL A 435 -16.21 -1.24 -0.72
C VAL A 435 -14.92 -1.98 -0.98
N ARG A 436 -14.84 -2.59 -2.17
CA ARG A 436 -13.64 -3.31 -2.62
C ARG A 436 -13.53 -3.27 -4.13
N ASP A 437 -12.33 -3.03 -4.65
CA ASP A 437 -12.00 -3.09 -6.08
C ASP A 437 -12.94 -2.25 -6.98
N GLY A 438 -13.41 -1.09 -6.48
CA GLY A 438 -14.34 -0.23 -7.21
C GLY A 438 -15.79 -0.74 -7.25
N LEU A 439 -16.16 -1.65 -6.34
CA LEU A 439 -17.52 -2.16 -6.16
C LEU A 439 -17.98 -1.88 -4.72
N ALA A 440 -19.21 -1.38 -4.57
CA ALA A 440 -19.91 -1.33 -3.29
C ALA A 440 -20.76 -2.58 -3.17
N TYR A 441 -20.77 -3.16 -1.99
CA TYR A 441 -21.58 -4.31 -1.69
C TYR A 441 -22.43 -3.99 -0.48
N VAL A 442 -23.73 -4.08 -0.64
CA VAL A 442 -24.74 -3.59 0.30
C VAL A 442 -25.63 -4.75 0.72
N SER A 443 -25.60 -5.10 2.00
CA SER A 443 -26.56 -6.06 2.55
C SER A 443 -27.98 -5.49 2.49
N VAL A 444 -28.97 -6.34 2.18
CA VAL A 444 -30.38 -5.96 2.01
C VAL A 444 -31.25 -6.83 2.91
N TYR A 445 -31.99 -6.20 3.82
CA TYR A 445 -32.93 -6.83 4.74
C TYR A 445 -34.32 -6.95 4.13
N ARG A 446 -35.01 -8.04 4.45
CA ARG A 446 -36.43 -8.17 4.15
C ARG A 446 -37.27 -7.34 5.12
N ASP A 447 -38.17 -6.52 4.61
CA ASP A 447 -39.21 -5.87 5.42
C ASP A 447 -40.37 -6.86 5.63
N MET A 448 -40.44 -7.46 6.82
CA MET A 448 -41.48 -8.45 7.15
C MET A 448 -42.89 -7.85 7.21
N SER A 449 -43.03 -6.52 7.23
CA SER A 449 -44.32 -5.83 7.24
C SER A 449 -44.92 -5.65 5.84
N VAL A 450 -44.13 -5.86 4.77
CA VAL A 450 -44.55 -5.66 3.38
C VAL A 450 -44.57 -6.99 2.61
N VAL A 451 -45.77 -7.39 2.18
CA VAL A 451 -45.97 -8.56 1.32
C VAL A 451 -45.23 -8.35 -0.02
N GLY A 452 -44.35 -9.28 -0.40
CA GLY A 452 -43.51 -9.17 -1.60
C GLY A 452 -42.14 -8.49 -1.40
N SER A 453 -41.77 -8.13 -0.17
CA SER A 453 -40.41 -7.70 0.18
C SER A 453 -39.45 -8.89 0.35
N HIS A 454 -38.19 -8.70 -0.04
CA HIS A 454 -37.17 -9.74 -0.09
C HIS A 454 -35.80 -9.22 0.41
N GLY A 455 -35.03 -10.09 1.09
CA GLY A 455 -33.66 -9.79 1.55
C GLY A 455 -32.61 -10.34 0.58
N GLY A 456 -31.37 -9.85 0.67
CA GLY A 456 -30.30 -10.23 -0.23
C GLY A 456 -29.03 -9.40 -0.11
N LEU A 457 -28.31 -9.28 -1.22
CA LEU A 457 -27.15 -8.42 -1.39
C LEU A 457 -27.36 -7.61 -2.68
N ALA A 458 -27.08 -6.31 -2.62
CA ALA A 458 -27.01 -5.45 -3.79
C ALA A 458 -25.55 -5.08 -4.05
N ILE A 459 -25.08 -5.23 -5.29
CA ILE A 459 -23.71 -4.85 -5.68
C ILE A 459 -23.78 -3.72 -6.68
N TYR A 460 -23.06 -2.64 -6.38
CA TYR A 460 -23.01 -1.43 -7.18
C TYR A 460 -21.59 -1.25 -7.71
N LYS A 461 -21.41 -1.09 -9.02
CA LYS A 461 -20.13 -0.63 -9.54
C LYS A 461 -19.94 0.84 -9.17
N LEU A 462 -18.91 1.11 -8.40
CA LEU A 462 -18.52 2.45 -8.04
C LEU A 462 -17.56 2.95 -9.09
N ASN A 463 -17.93 4.02 -9.80
CA ASN A 463 -16.95 4.82 -10.51
C ASN A 463 -16.17 5.67 -9.49
N ILE A 464 -15.59 5.03 -8.47
CA ILE A 464 -14.80 5.67 -7.42
C ILE A 464 -13.36 5.15 -7.50
N PRO A 465 -12.36 6.04 -7.56
CA PRO A 465 -10.97 5.64 -7.67
C PRO A 465 -10.52 4.79 -6.46
N ILE A 466 -9.66 3.79 -6.70
CA ILE A 466 -8.85 3.17 -5.63
C ILE A 466 -7.85 4.24 -5.18
N VAL A 467 -7.79 4.58 -3.90
CA VAL A 467 -6.90 5.65 -3.37
C VAL A 467 -6.01 5.12 -2.26
N ASN A 468 -4.78 5.66 -2.13
CA ASN A 468 -3.84 5.26 -1.08
C ASN A 468 -3.70 6.27 0.07
N GLY A 469 -4.58 7.28 0.10
CA GLY A 469 -4.56 8.37 1.08
C GLY A 469 -3.56 9.49 0.79
N PHE A 470 -2.76 9.40 -0.27
CA PHE A 470 -1.88 10.49 -0.72
C PHE A 470 -2.68 11.55 -1.48
N TRP A 471 -2.44 12.82 -1.18
CA TRP A 471 -2.97 13.95 -1.93
C TRP A 471 -1.83 14.92 -2.32
N PRO A 472 -1.76 15.38 -3.58
CA PRO A 472 -0.76 16.36 -4.02
C PRO A 472 -0.57 17.54 -3.05
N ARG A 473 -1.66 17.99 -2.43
CA ARG A 473 -1.66 18.83 -1.24
C ARG A 473 -2.54 18.14 -0.18
N PRO A 474 -2.04 17.88 1.04
CA PRO A 474 -0.82 18.44 1.63
C PRO A 474 0.43 17.52 1.56
N ASP A 475 0.36 16.37 0.88
CA ASP A 475 1.38 15.31 1.01
C ASP A 475 2.52 15.39 -0.01
N GLY A 476 2.32 16.09 -1.13
CA GLY A 476 3.37 16.43 -2.09
C GLY A 476 4.15 17.70 -1.73
N TYR A 477 5.27 17.94 -2.40
CA TYR A 477 5.99 19.22 -2.30
C TYR A 477 5.27 20.33 -3.08
N SER A 478 5.37 21.57 -2.58
CA SER A 478 4.81 22.77 -3.24
C SER A 478 5.70 23.35 -4.34
N PHE A 479 6.96 22.93 -4.42
CA PHE A 479 7.94 23.36 -5.43
C PHE A 479 8.15 22.29 -6.52
N ARG A 480 8.60 22.74 -7.68
CA ARG A 480 8.86 21.87 -8.84
C ARG A 480 10.18 21.13 -8.69
N ASN A 481 10.27 19.97 -9.33
CA ASN A 481 11.51 19.27 -9.62
C ASN A 481 12.56 20.21 -10.25
N TYR A 482 13.82 19.95 -9.95
CA TYR A 482 14.94 20.82 -10.23
C TYR A 482 16.18 20.01 -10.57
N GLY A 483 17.04 20.54 -11.43
CA GLY A 483 18.34 19.99 -11.78
C GLY A 483 19.49 20.80 -11.18
N GLY A 484 20.67 20.64 -11.75
CA GLY A 484 21.90 21.32 -11.35
C GLY A 484 22.76 20.48 -10.39
N VAL A 485 24.07 20.45 -10.67
CA VAL A 485 25.07 19.77 -9.84
C VAL A 485 25.41 20.64 -8.64
N ASN A 486 25.26 20.09 -7.45
CA ASN A 486 25.72 20.71 -6.21
C ASN A 486 26.29 19.62 -5.29
N LEU A 487 27.61 19.60 -5.10
CA LEU A 487 28.29 18.58 -4.29
C LEU A 487 27.89 18.61 -2.80
N SER A 488 27.17 19.64 -2.35
CA SER A 488 26.58 19.66 -1.00
C SER A 488 25.25 18.91 -0.90
N ASP A 489 24.66 18.49 -2.02
CA ASP A 489 23.37 17.79 -2.04
C ASP A 489 23.50 16.33 -1.60
N TYR A 490 24.60 15.67 -1.96
CA TYR A 490 24.96 14.35 -1.45
C TYR A 490 26.42 14.32 -0.96
N THR A 491 26.57 14.48 0.35
CA THR A 491 27.86 14.63 1.01
C THR A 491 28.52 13.29 1.32
N ILE A 492 29.82 13.29 1.64
CA ILE A 492 30.52 12.11 2.17
C ILE A 492 29.83 11.56 3.43
N GLU A 493 29.20 12.41 4.25
CA GLU A 493 28.46 11.95 5.43
C GLU A 493 27.18 11.19 5.06
N ASP A 494 26.46 11.63 4.02
CA ASP A 494 25.30 10.89 3.51
C ASP A 494 25.72 9.53 2.94
N MET A 495 26.85 9.52 2.24
CA MET A 495 27.46 8.32 1.70
C MET A 495 27.88 7.32 2.78
N ARG A 496 28.45 7.80 3.89
CA ARG A 496 28.74 6.99 5.09
C ARG A 496 27.46 6.44 5.71
N ALA A 497 26.38 7.22 5.74
CA ALA A 497 25.11 6.76 6.27
C ALA A 497 24.45 5.67 5.39
N ASP A 498 24.61 5.73 4.07
CA ASP A 498 24.02 4.76 3.14
C ASP A 498 24.85 3.46 3.02
N PHE A 499 26.19 3.57 2.99
CA PHE A 499 27.09 2.43 2.74
C PHE A 499 27.83 1.94 4.00
N GLY A 500 28.07 2.83 4.96
CA GLY A 500 28.85 2.59 6.18
C GLY A 500 30.30 3.08 6.08
N ASP A 501 30.89 3.38 7.24
CA ASP A 501 32.23 3.96 7.35
C ASP A 501 33.32 3.13 6.66
N ALA A 502 33.32 1.81 6.85
CA ALA A 502 34.34 0.92 6.29
C ALA A 502 34.30 0.84 4.75
N ALA A 503 33.17 1.19 4.14
CA ALA A 503 33.02 1.22 2.69
C ALA A 503 33.56 2.53 2.10
N VAL A 504 33.40 3.64 2.82
CA VAL A 504 33.67 4.99 2.30
C VAL A 504 35.05 5.50 2.72
N CYS A 505 35.45 5.24 3.96
CA CYS A 505 36.61 5.86 4.58
C CYS A 505 37.82 4.93 4.63
N VAL A 506 38.99 5.44 4.26
CA VAL A 506 40.29 4.79 4.48
C VAL A 506 40.68 4.89 5.96
N THR A 507 40.50 6.07 6.55
CA THR A 507 40.66 6.34 7.99
C THR A 507 39.49 7.18 8.49
N THR A 508 39.09 6.99 9.75
CA THR A 508 37.97 7.72 10.37
C THR A 508 38.38 8.72 11.45
N THR A 509 39.68 8.82 11.76
CA THR A 509 40.20 9.67 12.84
C THR A 509 41.24 10.67 12.30
N PRO A 510 41.11 11.99 12.57
CA PRO A 510 40.04 12.68 13.31
C PRO A 510 38.73 12.88 12.53
N THR A 511 38.73 12.70 11.20
CA THR A 511 37.57 12.78 10.31
C THR A 511 37.69 11.72 9.22
N CYS A 512 36.59 11.35 8.56
CA CYS A 512 36.61 10.43 7.41
C CYS A 512 37.51 10.98 6.29
N GLN A 513 38.52 10.22 5.89
CA GLN A 513 39.27 10.41 4.65
C GLN A 513 38.69 9.42 3.63
N PRO A 514 37.89 9.88 2.64
CA PRO A 514 37.26 8.98 1.69
C PRO A 514 38.30 8.30 0.80
N SER A 515 38.01 7.07 0.38
CA SER A 515 38.85 6.39 -0.62
C SER A 515 38.71 7.04 -1.99
N ALA A 516 39.71 6.87 -2.86
CA ALA A 516 39.67 7.43 -4.21
C ALA A 516 38.48 6.91 -5.02
N ALA A 517 38.14 5.61 -4.91
CA ALA A 517 36.97 5.07 -5.60
C ALA A 517 35.64 5.62 -5.04
N ALA A 518 35.55 5.83 -3.72
CA ALA A 518 34.40 6.45 -3.09
C ALA A 518 34.21 7.91 -3.55
N LEU A 519 35.29 8.69 -3.61
CA LEU A 519 35.24 10.08 -4.07
C LEU A 519 34.83 10.17 -5.55
N ALA A 520 35.43 9.34 -6.40
CA ALA A 520 35.08 9.28 -7.83
C ALA A 520 33.60 8.89 -8.03
N TRP A 521 33.09 7.91 -7.29
CA TRP A 521 31.68 7.53 -7.36
C TRP A 521 30.75 8.64 -6.86
N ASN A 522 31.11 9.31 -5.77
CA ASN A 522 30.34 10.44 -5.23
C ASN A 522 30.22 11.58 -6.26
N GLN A 523 31.29 11.85 -7.01
CA GLN A 523 31.29 12.87 -8.06
C GLN A 523 30.37 12.49 -9.23
N SER A 524 30.50 11.27 -9.78
CA SER A 524 29.62 10.79 -10.87
C SER A 524 28.15 10.73 -10.41
N ALA A 525 27.89 10.29 -9.17
CA ALA A 525 26.54 10.27 -8.60
C ALA A 525 25.93 11.68 -8.50
N ASN A 526 26.65 12.66 -7.95
CA ASN A 526 26.16 14.05 -7.91
C ASN A 526 25.95 14.65 -9.31
N ASN A 527 26.80 14.30 -10.28
CA ASN A 527 26.63 14.75 -11.68
C ASN A 527 25.32 14.22 -12.30
N ALA A 528 24.92 12.98 -11.95
CA ALA A 528 23.67 12.39 -12.43
C ALA A 528 22.42 13.19 -12.01
N LEU A 529 22.46 13.87 -10.86
CA LEU A 529 21.36 14.72 -10.38
C LEU A 529 21.13 15.97 -11.23
N ASN A 530 22.03 16.28 -12.17
CA ASN A 530 21.81 17.38 -13.12
C ASN A 530 20.53 17.19 -13.95
N GLY A 531 20.14 15.93 -14.21
CA GLY A 531 18.91 15.57 -14.92
C GLY A 531 17.62 15.75 -14.12
N GLY A 532 17.74 15.96 -12.80
CA GLY A 532 16.64 16.21 -11.89
C GLY A 532 16.57 15.24 -10.70
N HIS A 533 15.61 15.49 -9.82
CA HIS A 533 15.48 14.84 -8.50
C HIS A 533 14.14 14.10 -8.33
N CYS A 534 13.42 13.83 -9.42
CA CYS A 534 12.04 13.31 -9.38
C CYS A 534 11.87 12.04 -8.52
N ASP A 535 12.84 11.12 -8.56
CA ASP A 535 12.81 9.87 -7.79
C ASP A 535 12.89 10.13 -6.28
N GLY A 536 13.78 11.04 -5.88
CA GLY A 536 13.91 11.51 -4.50
C GLY A 536 12.67 12.26 -4.02
N MET A 537 12.08 13.10 -4.88
CA MET A 537 10.84 13.82 -4.53
C MET A 537 9.66 12.86 -4.37
N ALA A 538 9.49 11.91 -5.29
CA ALA A 538 8.39 10.94 -5.25
C ALA A 538 8.50 9.98 -4.07
N SER A 539 9.71 9.49 -3.78
CA SER A 539 9.96 8.59 -2.65
C SER A 539 9.81 9.30 -1.32
N THR A 540 10.42 10.47 -1.12
CA THR A 540 10.33 11.19 0.17
C THR A 540 8.94 11.70 0.48
N ALA A 541 8.15 12.11 -0.52
CA ALA A 541 6.75 12.50 -0.31
C ALA A 541 5.91 11.33 0.27
N LEU A 542 6.09 10.11 -0.27
CA LEU A 542 5.44 8.91 0.26
C LEU A 542 5.92 8.54 1.67
N ARG A 543 7.19 8.80 1.98
CA ARG A 543 7.75 8.55 3.32
C ARG A 543 7.19 9.50 4.37
N PHE A 544 6.99 10.77 4.03
CA PHE A 544 6.31 11.71 4.92
C PHE A 544 4.85 11.30 5.16
N LEU A 545 4.15 10.84 4.12
CA LEU A 545 2.78 10.32 4.26
C LEU A 545 2.72 9.13 5.23
N LYS A 546 3.64 8.16 5.10
CA LYS A 546 3.61 6.93 5.91
C LYS A 546 4.20 7.09 7.30
N GLY A 547 4.92 8.18 7.56
CA GLY A 547 5.44 8.51 8.88
C GLY A 547 6.87 8.06 9.26
N PRO A 548 7.65 7.30 8.44
CA PRO A 548 9.09 7.14 8.69
C PRO A 548 9.85 8.46 8.83
N ASP A 549 9.45 9.48 8.06
CA ASP A 549 10.02 10.82 8.12
C ASP A 549 8.95 11.83 8.58
N ARG A 550 9.37 12.91 9.27
CA ARG A 550 8.46 13.99 9.72
C ARG A 550 8.90 15.35 9.17
N PRO A 551 8.01 16.15 8.57
CA PRO A 551 8.37 17.46 8.02
C PRO A 551 9.01 18.41 9.06
N ALA A 552 8.52 18.39 10.30
CA ALA A 552 9.03 19.19 11.40
C ALA A 552 10.52 18.93 11.73
N THR A 553 11.06 17.76 11.37
CA THR A 553 12.50 17.44 11.53
C THR A 553 13.38 18.27 10.59
N TYR A 554 12.85 18.66 9.43
CA TYR A 554 13.58 19.39 8.39
C TYR A 554 13.29 20.90 8.40
N GLN A 555 12.12 21.30 8.89
CA GLN A 555 11.74 22.70 8.99
C GLN A 555 10.82 22.93 10.19
N LEU A 556 11.24 23.80 11.11
CA LEU A 556 10.45 24.18 12.28
C LEU A 556 9.09 24.76 11.84
N GLY A 557 8.01 24.20 12.36
CA GLY A 557 6.64 24.64 12.06
C GLY A 557 6.02 24.05 10.78
N ALA A 558 6.74 23.22 10.02
CA ALA A 558 6.14 22.47 8.91
C ALA A 558 5.20 21.38 9.43
N ALA A 559 3.92 21.44 9.06
CA ALA A 559 2.91 20.46 9.43
C ALA A 559 2.77 19.35 8.36
N SER A 560 3.11 19.65 7.09
CA SER A 560 3.07 18.68 6.01
C SER A 560 4.27 18.80 5.05
N THR A 561 4.42 17.84 4.12
CA THR A 561 5.42 17.89 3.04
C THR A 561 5.31 19.18 2.23
N TYR A 562 4.08 19.63 1.99
CA TYR A 562 3.78 20.81 1.18
C TYR A 562 4.32 22.12 1.79
N ASP A 563 4.50 22.16 3.12
CA ASP A 563 5.06 23.32 3.84
C ASP A 563 6.58 23.42 3.71
N LEU A 564 7.26 22.34 3.29
CA LEU A 564 8.72 22.31 3.22
C LEU A 564 9.24 23.23 2.12
N LEU A 565 10.21 24.08 2.47
CA LEU A 565 10.97 24.86 1.50
C LEU A 565 12.06 23.99 0.86
N LEU A 566 12.28 24.18 -0.44
CA LEU A 566 13.31 23.45 -1.20
C LEU A 566 14.66 23.44 -0.49
N GLY A 567 15.14 24.59 0.00
CA GLY A 567 16.44 24.68 0.67
C GLY A 567 16.58 23.75 1.89
N ASN A 568 15.49 23.47 2.59
CA ASN A 568 15.47 22.62 3.78
C ASN A 568 15.31 21.13 3.44
N ALA A 569 14.61 20.80 2.35
CA ALA A 569 14.38 19.42 1.91
C ALA A 569 15.43 18.90 0.90
N ARG A 570 16.20 19.79 0.26
CA ARG A 570 17.06 19.49 -0.89
C ARG A 570 18.03 18.33 -0.65
N ARG A 571 18.76 18.33 0.47
CA ARG A 571 19.74 17.29 0.80
C ARG A 571 19.09 15.92 0.98
N GLN A 572 17.93 15.87 1.65
CA GLN A 572 17.18 14.63 1.83
C GLN A 572 16.63 14.10 0.50
N ILE A 573 16.08 14.99 -0.34
CA ILE A 573 15.61 14.64 -1.68
C ILE A 573 16.75 14.06 -2.52
N ALA A 574 17.91 14.72 -2.54
CA ALA A 574 19.08 14.26 -3.30
C ALA A 574 19.61 12.91 -2.82
N ARG A 575 19.74 12.73 -1.50
CA ARG A 575 20.13 11.44 -0.91
C ARG A 575 19.22 10.30 -1.35
N TYR A 576 17.90 10.49 -1.37
CA TYR A 576 16.97 9.46 -1.81
C TYR A 576 16.95 9.28 -3.33
N ALA A 577 17.12 10.36 -4.10
CA ALA A 577 17.20 10.29 -5.55
C ALA A 577 18.39 9.43 -6.03
N LEU A 578 19.53 9.45 -5.32
CA LEU A 578 20.70 8.66 -5.70
C LEU A 578 20.58 7.17 -5.38
N LYS A 579 19.68 6.77 -4.47
CA LYS A 579 19.46 5.35 -4.16
C LYS A 579 18.94 4.57 -5.37
N GLN A 580 18.36 5.24 -6.37
CA GLN A 580 17.98 4.60 -7.64
C GLN A 580 19.16 3.96 -8.38
N LEU A 581 20.38 4.41 -8.11
CA LEU A 581 21.61 4.00 -8.78
C LEU A 581 22.24 2.75 -8.13
N THR A 582 21.78 2.39 -6.93
CA THR A 582 22.38 1.36 -6.07
C THR A 582 21.43 0.19 -5.86
N ARG A 583 21.99 -0.97 -5.50
CA ARG A 583 21.18 -2.10 -5.03
C ARG A 583 20.73 -1.88 -3.58
N PRO A 584 19.53 -2.35 -3.19
CA PRO A 584 18.66 -3.26 -3.98
C PRO A 584 17.70 -2.57 -4.96
N LEU A 585 17.59 -1.23 -4.95
CA LEU A 585 16.60 -0.52 -5.76
C LEU A 585 16.80 -0.72 -7.26
N SER A 586 18.03 -0.53 -7.76
CA SER A 586 18.32 -0.63 -9.19
C SER A 586 18.02 -2.02 -9.75
N SER A 587 18.37 -3.08 -9.01
CA SER A 587 18.02 -4.46 -9.36
C SER A 587 16.52 -4.73 -9.31
N TYR A 588 15.82 -4.22 -8.28
CA TYR A 588 14.37 -4.39 -8.20
C TYR A 588 13.66 -3.69 -9.35
N ARG A 589 14.06 -2.46 -9.67
CA ARG A 589 13.49 -1.68 -10.78
C ARG A 589 13.74 -2.35 -12.13
N SER A 590 14.93 -2.89 -12.34
CA SER A 590 15.26 -3.66 -13.55
C SER A 590 14.43 -4.94 -13.67
N LEU A 591 14.06 -5.61 -12.57
CA LEU A 591 13.18 -6.77 -12.60
C LEU A 591 11.72 -6.35 -12.79
N SER A 592 11.29 -5.27 -12.12
CA SER A 592 9.95 -4.73 -12.26
C SER A 592 9.66 -4.29 -13.70
N SER A 593 10.64 -3.75 -14.43
CA SER A 593 10.46 -3.31 -15.83
C SER A 593 10.21 -4.45 -16.81
N GLN A 594 10.49 -5.70 -16.41
CA GLN A 594 10.19 -6.89 -17.19
C GLN A 594 8.71 -7.28 -17.13
N ASN A 595 7.95 -6.73 -16.19
CA ASN A 595 6.52 -7.00 -16.06
C ASN A 595 5.70 -6.31 -17.15
N LEU A 596 4.60 -6.95 -17.55
CA LEU A 596 3.61 -6.35 -18.44
C LEU A 596 2.94 -5.13 -17.76
N PRO A 597 2.50 -4.10 -18.51
CA PRO A 597 1.73 -2.97 -17.96
C PRO A 597 0.52 -3.40 -17.13
N ALA A 598 -0.21 -4.46 -17.53
CA ALA A 598 -1.31 -5.00 -16.72
C ALA A 598 -0.86 -5.59 -15.38
N THR A 599 0.32 -6.24 -15.34
CA THR A 599 0.91 -6.76 -14.10
C THR A 599 1.36 -5.61 -13.19
N ILE A 600 1.99 -4.57 -13.74
CA ILE A 600 2.35 -3.36 -12.99
C ILE A 600 1.10 -2.71 -12.38
N LEU A 601 0.00 -2.60 -13.14
CA LEU A 601 -1.27 -2.08 -12.61
C LEU A 601 -1.81 -2.93 -11.46
N SER A 602 -1.75 -4.26 -11.56
CA SER A 602 -2.17 -5.16 -10.48
C SER A 602 -1.36 -4.96 -9.20
N GLN A 603 -0.03 -4.78 -9.34
CA GLN A 603 0.86 -4.48 -8.23
C GLN A 603 0.58 -3.10 -7.62
N LEU A 604 0.34 -2.08 -8.47
CA LEU A 604 -0.07 -0.75 -8.03
C LEU A 604 -1.34 -0.82 -7.20
N ARG A 605 -2.39 -1.51 -7.68
CA ARG A 605 -3.64 -1.70 -6.93
C ARG A 605 -3.38 -2.31 -5.56
N THR A 606 -2.58 -3.37 -5.50
CA THR A 606 -2.23 -4.06 -4.25
C THR A 606 -1.53 -3.11 -3.28
N SER A 607 -0.60 -2.28 -3.77
CA SER A 607 0.11 -1.27 -2.95
C SER A 607 -0.77 -0.11 -2.50
N MET A 608 -1.95 0.07 -3.10
CA MET A 608 -2.89 1.16 -2.83
C MET A 608 -4.12 0.73 -2.03
N LEU A 609 -4.28 -0.56 -1.72
CA LEU A 609 -5.39 -1.02 -0.88
C LEU A 609 -5.30 -0.38 0.52
N ASN A 610 -6.45 -0.02 1.10
CA ASN A 610 -6.54 0.49 2.46
C ASN A 610 -5.81 -0.46 3.44
N GLY A 611 -4.80 0.05 4.14
CA GLY A 611 -3.94 -0.72 5.05
C GLY A 611 -2.60 -1.20 4.47
N ALA A 612 -2.33 -0.98 3.17
CA ALA A 612 -1.04 -1.31 2.57
C ALA A 612 0.10 -0.50 3.23
N GLN A 613 1.08 -1.22 3.77
CA GLN A 613 2.19 -0.67 4.54
C GLN A 613 3.28 -0.04 3.66
N ASP A 614 3.39 -0.46 2.39
CA ASP A 614 4.52 -0.15 1.53
C ASP A 614 4.07 0.39 0.16
N PRO A 615 3.78 1.70 0.05
CA PRO A 615 3.42 2.32 -1.22
C PRO A 615 4.62 2.32 -2.19
N VAL A 616 4.34 2.51 -3.47
CA VAL A 616 5.36 2.43 -4.52
C VAL A 616 5.52 3.75 -5.28
N VAL A 617 6.76 4.05 -5.67
CA VAL A 617 7.06 5.04 -6.71
C VAL A 617 6.82 4.42 -8.08
N LEU A 618 6.15 5.14 -8.99
CA LEU A 618 5.97 4.74 -10.38
C LEU A 618 7.02 5.43 -11.25
N ALA A 619 7.81 4.65 -11.97
CA ALA A 619 8.80 5.12 -12.92
C ALA A 619 8.35 4.81 -14.35
N VAL A 620 8.47 5.80 -15.24
CA VAL A 620 8.20 5.68 -16.69
C VAL A 620 9.34 6.32 -17.47
N TRP A 621 9.69 5.77 -18.63
CA TRP A 621 10.76 6.34 -19.46
C TRP A 621 10.49 6.16 -20.95
N LYS A 622 11.17 6.97 -21.74
CA LYS A 622 11.17 6.89 -23.20
C LYS A 622 12.63 6.84 -23.67
N ALA A 623 12.94 5.79 -24.43
CA ALA A 623 14.28 5.58 -24.98
C ALA A 623 14.78 6.84 -25.70
N ASN A 624 16.03 7.22 -25.43
CA ASN A 624 16.70 8.40 -25.99
C ASN A 624 16.03 9.75 -25.67
N VAL A 625 15.15 9.81 -24.66
CA VAL A 625 14.51 11.06 -24.21
C VAL A 625 14.74 11.28 -22.71
N GLY A 626 14.48 10.27 -21.89
CA GLY A 626 14.70 10.33 -20.43
C GLY A 626 13.68 9.51 -19.65
N GLY A 627 13.80 9.56 -18.32
CA GLY A 627 12.87 8.93 -17.38
C GLY A 627 12.23 9.94 -16.45
N HIS A 628 11.07 9.57 -15.90
CA HIS A 628 10.37 10.31 -14.85
C HIS A 628 9.85 9.38 -13.76
N ALA A 629 10.00 9.80 -12.50
CA ALA A 629 9.46 9.12 -11.34
C ALA A 629 8.37 9.98 -10.69
N ILE A 630 7.20 9.38 -10.48
CA ILE A 630 5.97 10.03 -10.04
C ILE A 630 5.31 9.22 -8.92
N THR A 631 4.48 9.90 -8.14
CA THR A 631 3.80 9.27 -7.00
C THR A 631 2.36 8.96 -7.37
N PRO A 632 2.00 7.69 -7.61
CA PRO A 632 0.64 7.32 -7.92
C PRO A 632 -0.19 7.41 -6.63
N TYR A 633 -1.39 8.00 -6.73
CA TYR A 633 -2.26 8.22 -5.57
C TYR A 633 -3.70 7.75 -5.74
N ALA A 634 -4.14 7.57 -6.99
CA ALA A 634 -5.42 6.94 -7.27
C ALA A 634 -5.44 6.11 -8.56
N ILE A 635 -6.37 5.17 -8.69
CA ILE A 635 -6.62 4.40 -9.91
C ILE A 635 -8.11 4.44 -10.24
N GLU A 636 -8.45 4.98 -11.41
CA GLU A 636 -9.81 5.01 -11.95
C GLU A 636 -9.96 3.95 -13.04
N ASP A 637 -10.98 3.08 -12.91
CA ASP A 637 -11.43 2.23 -14.00
C ASP A 637 -12.28 3.03 -14.97
N ARG A 638 -11.86 3.13 -16.23
CA ARG A 638 -12.58 3.86 -17.29
C ARG A 638 -13.41 2.93 -18.18
N GLY A 639 -13.47 1.64 -17.85
CA GLY A 639 -14.12 0.62 -18.67
C GLY A 639 -13.20 0.08 -19.78
N GLU A 640 -13.62 -1.01 -20.42
CA GLU A 640 -12.95 -1.60 -21.58
C GLU A 640 -11.45 -1.95 -21.37
N GLY A 641 -11.05 -2.16 -20.12
CA GLY A 641 -9.66 -2.46 -19.76
C GLY A 641 -8.73 -1.24 -19.71
N ILE A 642 -9.27 -0.01 -19.79
CA ILE A 642 -8.55 1.25 -19.65
C ILE A 642 -8.58 1.74 -18.21
N PHE A 643 -7.41 2.05 -17.66
CA PHE A 643 -7.26 2.57 -16.31
C PHE A 643 -6.49 3.88 -16.30
N TRP A 644 -6.96 4.86 -15.53
CA TRP A 644 -6.22 6.08 -15.26
C TRP A 644 -5.60 5.98 -13.88
N VAL A 645 -4.27 5.90 -13.83
CA VAL A 645 -3.49 6.01 -12.59
C VAL A 645 -3.23 7.49 -12.36
N LYS A 646 -3.95 8.11 -11.42
CA LYS A 646 -3.74 9.49 -10.98
C LYS A 646 -2.40 9.60 -10.27
N VAL A 647 -1.63 10.63 -10.61
CA VAL A 647 -0.25 10.80 -10.15
C VAL A 647 0.01 12.22 -9.65
N TYR A 648 0.73 12.33 -8.54
CA TYR A 648 1.44 13.56 -8.18
C TYR A 648 2.71 13.61 -9.02
N ASP A 649 2.72 14.56 -9.95
CA ASP A 649 3.86 14.86 -10.79
C ASP A 649 4.68 15.97 -10.14
N ASN A 650 5.86 15.63 -9.63
CA ASN A 650 6.76 16.59 -9.00
C ASN A 650 7.29 17.67 -9.96
N ASN A 651 7.15 17.53 -11.28
CA ASN A 651 7.40 18.64 -12.23
C ASN A 651 6.26 19.68 -12.23
N TYR A 652 5.06 19.28 -11.80
CA TYR A 652 3.83 20.07 -11.84
C TYR A 652 3.02 19.85 -10.54
N PRO A 653 3.58 20.25 -9.37
CA PRO A 653 3.10 19.84 -8.04
C PRO A 653 1.65 20.24 -7.73
N ASN A 654 1.12 21.26 -8.41
CA ASN A 654 -0.23 21.78 -8.20
C ASN A 654 -1.24 21.32 -9.26
N ASP A 655 -0.81 20.47 -10.20
CA ASP A 655 -1.66 19.95 -11.26
C ASP A 655 -2.22 18.59 -10.87
N THR A 656 -3.42 18.57 -10.31
CA THR A 656 -4.11 17.35 -9.89
C THR A 656 -4.76 16.60 -11.06
N SER A 657 -4.72 17.16 -12.27
CA SER A 657 -5.37 16.58 -13.44
C SER A 657 -4.56 15.46 -14.10
N ARG A 658 -3.35 15.18 -13.64
CA ARG A 658 -2.41 14.25 -14.29
C ARG A 658 -2.75 12.78 -14.04
N GLN A 659 -2.58 11.97 -15.09
CA GLN A 659 -2.71 10.52 -15.02
C GLN A 659 -1.80 9.80 -16.02
N VAL A 660 -1.32 8.62 -15.62
CA VAL A 660 -0.83 7.60 -16.54
C VAL A 660 -2.01 6.74 -16.98
N ILE A 661 -2.17 6.56 -18.29
CA ILE A 661 -3.20 5.69 -18.86
C ILE A 661 -2.58 4.31 -19.07
N ILE A 662 -3.21 3.26 -18.55
CA ILE A 662 -2.81 1.87 -18.76
C ILE A 662 -3.94 1.13 -19.45
N ASP A 663 -3.65 0.52 -20.60
CA ASP A 663 -4.54 -0.38 -21.34
C ASP A 663 -4.13 -1.82 -21.05
N THR A 664 -5.00 -2.53 -20.32
CA THR A 664 -4.75 -3.92 -19.91
C THR A 664 -5.06 -4.94 -20.98
N VAL A 665 -5.85 -4.58 -22.00
CA VAL A 665 -6.19 -5.45 -23.13
C VAL A 665 -5.01 -5.51 -24.10
N HIS A 666 -4.45 -4.35 -24.43
CA HIS A 666 -3.33 -4.23 -25.36
C HIS A 666 -1.97 -4.25 -24.67
N ASN A 667 -1.92 -4.25 -23.33
CA ASN A 667 -0.69 -4.13 -22.54
C ASN A 667 0.15 -2.94 -22.97
N THR A 668 -0.47 -1.76 -23.01
CA THR A 668 0.18 -0.48 -23.33
C THR A 668 -0.01 0.51 -22.19
N TRP A 669 0.83 1.55 -22.19
CA TRP A 669 0.67 2.69 -21.31
C TRP A 669 0.98 3.99 -22.05
N SER A 670 0.42 5.10 -21.58
CA SER A 670 0.77 6.45 -22.04
C SER A 670 0.76 7.47 -20.90
N TYR A 671 1.60 8.49 -21.02
CA TYR A 671 1.68 9.59 -20.06
C TYR A 671 2.02 10.90 -20.78
N ASP A 672 1.24 11.96 -20.52
CA ASP A 672 1.54 13.30 -21.05
C ASP A 672 2.35 14.09 -20.03
N LEU A 673 3.63 14.33 -20.34
CA LEU A 673 4.51 15.15 -19.53
C LEU A 673 4.30 16.65 -19.76
N GLY A 674 3.54 17.02 -20.79
CA GLY A 674 3.30 18.38 -21.21
C GLY A 674 4.52 19.06 -21.85
N GLY A 675 4.30 20.29 -22.33
CA GLY A 675 5.36 21.11 -22.93
C GLY A 675 6.03 20.45 -24.15
N SER A 676 7.36 20.56 -24.25
CA SER A 676 8.14 19.98 -25.35
C SER A 676 8.39 18.47 -25.23
N LEU A 677 8.10 17.85 -24.08
CA LEU A 677 8.30 16.41 -23.87
C LEU A 677 7.12 15.57 -24.39
N GLY A 678 5.93 16.18 -24.42
CA GLY A 678 4.72 15.60 -24.99
C GLY A 678 4.32 14.25 -24.38
N VAL A 679 3.67 13.43 -25.21
CA VAL A 679 3.16 12.12 -24.79
C VAL A 679 4.25 11.05 -24.92
N TRP A 680 4.49 10.34 -23.83
CA TRP A 680 5.29 9.12 -23.79
C TRP A 680 4.37 7.92 -23.83
N THR A 681 4.84 6.85 -24.48
CA THR A 681 4.07 5.63 -24.67
C THR A 681 4.98 4.42 -24.56
N GLY A 682 4.47 3.33 -24.02
CA GLY A 682 5.15 2.05 -24.00
C GLY A 682 4.19 0.87 -24.08
N ASN A 683 4.75 -0.31 -24.25
CA ASN A 683 4.03 -1.59 -24.35
C ASN A 683 4.84 -2.74 -23.70
N ALA A 684 4.29 -3.95 -23.79
CA ALA A 684 4.88 -5.19 -23.26
C ALA A 684 6.35 -5.47 -23.63
N THR A 685 6.86 -4.95 -24.76
CA THR A 685 8.24 -5.21 -25.23
C THR A 685 9.17 -4.02 -25.03
N THR A 686 8.64 -2.84 -24.75
CA THR A 686 9.47 -1.64 -24.51
C THR A 686 10.16 -1.63 -23.16
N HIS A 687 9.67 -2.42 -22.19
CA HIS A 687 10.19 -2.47 -20.82
C HIS A 687 10.44 -1.09 -20.21
N SER A 688 9.44 -0.20 -20.35
CA SER A 688 9.57 1.26 -20.16
C SER A 688 8.80 1.82 -18.95
N MET A 689 8.36 0.93 -18.06
CA MET A 689 7.60 1.26 -16.85
C MET A 689 8.00 0.30 -15.73
N ALA A 690 8.17 0.81 -14.52
CA ALA A 690 8.46 0.00 -13.33
C ALA A 690 7.90 0.65 -12.06
N ILE A 691 7.78 -0.13 -11.00
CA ILE A 691 7.44 0.36 -9.66
C ILE A 691 8.60 0.09 -8.69
N THR A 692 8.68 0.85 -7.60
CA THR A 692 9.66 0.63 -6.54
C THR A 692 9.03 0.90 -5.17
N PRO A 693 8.90 -0.10 -4.29
CA PRO A 693 8.39 0.10 -2.93
C PRO A 693 9.27 1.02 -2.09
N ILE A 694 8.68 1.84 -1.23
CA ILE A 694 9.44 2.80 -0.42
C ILE A 694 10.31 2.11 0.64
N SER A 695 9.93 0.92 1.10
CA SER A 695 10.72 0.14 2.06
C SER A 695 12.13 -0.18 1.57
N LEU A 696 12.32 -0.31 0.24
CA LEU A 696 13.64 -0.54 -0.34
C LEU A 696 14.58 0.64 -0.11
N TYR A 697 14.05 1.87 0.00
CA TYR A 697 14.88 3.05 0.28
C TYR A 697 15.39 3.08 1.73
N ASP A 698 14.76 2.33 2.65
CA ASP A 698 15.22 2.17 4.05
C ASP A 698 16.26 1.07 4.22
N THR A 699 16.40 0.19 3.22
CA THR A 699 17.41 -0.85 3.27
C THR A 699 18.82 -0.25 3.13
N LYS A 700 19.79 -0.90 3.78
CA LYS A 700 21.20 -0.54 3.61
C LYS A 700 21.58 -0.74 2.14
N GLN A 701 22.13 0.30 1.52
CA GLN A 701 22.49 0.25 0.11
C GLN A 701 23.82 -0.48 -0.08
N THR A 702 23.95 -1.18 -1.20
CA THR A 702 25.24 -1.78 -1.60
C THR A 702 26.05 -0.75 -2.36
N CYS A 703 27.27 -0.50 -1.89
CA CYS A 703 28.18 0.41 -2.57
C CYS A 703 28.90 -0.27 -3.74
N PRO A 704 28.97 0.34 -4.94
CA PRO A 704 29.56 -0.27 -6.14
C PRO A 704 31.08 -0.46 -6.11
N PHE A 705 31.77 0.25 -5.23
CA PHE A 705 33.23 0.26 -5.09
C PHE A 705 33.71 -0.45 -3.81
N CYS A 706 32.79 -1.07 -3.05
CA CYS A 706 33.06 -1.71 -1.76
C CYS A 706 34.08 -2.84 -1.92
N THR A 707 35.15 -2.85 -1.13
CA THR A 707 36.10 -3.97 -1.11
C THR A 707 35.38 -5.29 -0.79
N SER A 708 35.91 -6.42 -1.26
CA SER A 708 35.34 -7.75 -1.02
C SER A 708 35.16 -8.09 0.48
N ALA A 709 35.96 -7.51 1.37
CA ALA A 709 35.80 -7.63 2.82
C ALA A 709 34.57 -6.88 3.39
N SER A 710 34.04 -5.91 2.64
CA SER A 710 32.88 -5.08 2.99
C SER A 710 31.59 -5.44 2.23
N LEU A 711 31.67 -6.33 1.23
CA LEU A 711 30.51 -6.86 0.52
C LEU A 711 29.80 -7.94 1.36
N GLN A 712 28.47 -7.93 1.38
CA GLN A 712 27.70 -8.99 2.03
C GLN A 712 27.88 -10.32 1.27
N ALA A 713 27.94 -11.43 2.00
CA ALA A 713 28.40 -12.76 1.54
C ALA A 713 27.62 -13.40 0.37
N ASN A 714 26.58 -12.78 -0.18
CA ASN A 714 25.69 -13.36 -1.19
C ASN A 714 25.44 -12.50 -2.45
N GLU A 715 26.13 -11.36 -2.61
CA GLU A 715 25.76 -10.40 -3.67
C GLU A 715 26.51 -10.55 -5.02
N GLY A 716 27.54 -11.40 -5.08
CA GLY A 716 28.44 -11.53 -6.24
C GLY A 716 29.24 -10.26 -6.52
N SER A 717 30.47 -10.40 -7.02
CA SER A 717 31.27 -9.24 -7.46
C SER A 717 30.66 -8.67 -8.73
N VAL A 718 30.05 -7.49 -8.64
CA VAL A 718 29.53 -6.74 -9.78
C VAL A 718 30.26 -5.42 -9.92
N GLY A 719 30.35 -4.92 -11.15
CA GLY A 719 30.91 -3.61 -11.45
C GLY A 719 29.86 -2.73 -12.13
N GLN A 720 29.94 -1.43 -11.90
CA GLN A 720 29.14 -0.44 -12.61
C GLN A 720 29.99 0.28 -13.65
N VAL A 721 29.51 0.33 -14.89
CA VAL A 721 30.11 1.10 -15.98
C VAL A 721 29.24 2.32 -16.26
N TRP A 722 29.88 3.48 -16.18
CA TRP A 722 29.30 4.81 -16.36
C TRP A 722 29.83 5.44 -17.64
N LEU A 723 28.97 6.21 -18.31
CA LEU A 723 29.36 7.11 -19.38
C LEU A 723 28.93 8.53 -18.99
N ASP A 724 29.91 9.38 -18.71
CA ASP A 724 29.70 10.80 -18.47
C ASP A 724 29.99 11.55 -19.77
N GLY A 725 28.99 12.28 -20.29
CA GLY A 725 29.09 12.99 -21.57
C GLY A 725 28.28 12.35 -22.70
N SER A 726 28.50 12.82 -23.93
CA SER A 726 27.63 12.46 -25.06
C SER A 726 28.21 11.33 -25.91
N GLY A 727 27.48 10.21 -25.95
CA GLY A 727 27.80 9.07 -26.77
C GLY A 727 26.97 7.85 -26.40
N HIS A 728 27.36 6.71 -26.94
CA HIS A 728 26.76 5.42 -26.64
C HIS A 728 27.84 4.38 -26.32
N LEU A 729 27.51 3.43 -25.44
CA LEU A 729 28.35 2.27 -25.15
C LEU A 729 27.72 1.00 -25.68
N LEU A 730 28.58 0.12 -26.22
CA LEU A 730 28.29 -1.29 -26.46
C LEU A 730 29.38 -2.13 -25.80
N ILE A 731 29.00 -2.88 -24.78
CA ILE A 731 29.90 -3.68 -23.95
C ILE A 731 29.79 -5.13 -24.37
N SER A 732 30.92 -5.79 -24.63
CA SER A 732 30.99 -7.20 -25.04
C SER A 732 31.86 -8.01 -24.10
N ASP A 733 31.45 -9.26 -23.84
CA ASP A 733 32.30 -10.24 -23.16
C ASP A 733 33.15 -11.07 -24.14
N ALA A 734 33.98 -11.96 -23.59
CA ALA A 734 34.86 -12.81 -24.38
C ALA A 734 34.12 -13.82 -25.29
N GLN A 735 32.84 -14.07 -25.03
CA GLN A 735 31.98 -14.94 -25.85
C GLN A 735 31.24 -14.14 -26.94
N GLY A 736 31.42 -12.82 -27.00
CA GLY A 736 30.75 -11.95 -27.96
C GLY A 736 29.30 -11.60 -27.59
N ARG A 737 28.86 -11.90 -26.36
CA ARG A 737 27.55 -11.45 -25.85
C ARG A 737 27.64 -9.98 -25.50
N ARG A 738 26.58 -9.22 -25.78
CA ARG A 738 26.60 -7.75 -25.73
C ARG A 738 25.58 -7.17 -24.77
N ILE A 739 25.89 -6.03 -24.15
CA ILE A 739 24.94 -5.15 -23.48
C ILE A 739 25.20 -3.70 -23.90
N GLY A 740 24.14 -2.94 -24.18
CA GLY A 740 24.22 -1.53 -24.57
C GLY A 740 23.62 -1.25 -25.94
N TYR A 741 24.03 -0.15 -26.56
CA TYR A 741 23.44 0.36 -27.80
C TYR A 741 24.03 -0.35 -29.03
N ALA A 742 23.19 -1.08 -29.75
CA ALA A 742 23.51 -1.71 -31.02
C ALA A 742 22.42 -1.37 -32.06
N ASN A 743 22.82 -0.79 -33.20
CA ASN A 743 21.92 -0.46 -34.32
C ASN A 743 20.70 0.39 -33.91
N GLY A 744 20.88 1.34 -32.99
CA GLY A 744 19.81 2.22 -32.51
C GLY A 744 18.85 1.58 -31.50
N GLN A 745 19.12 0.34 -31.08
CA GLN A 745 18.36 -0.36 -30.03
C GLN A 745 19.28 -0.76 -28.87
N ILE A 746 18.70 -0.93 -27.70
CA ILE A 746 19.42 -1.46 -26.54
C ILE A 746 19.30 -2.99 -26.56
N VAL A 747 20.44 -3.67 -26.41
CA VAL A 747 20.51 -5.14 -26.30
C VAL A 747 21.06 -5.53 -24.94
N ASN A 748 20.68 -6.72 -24.45
CA ASN A 748 21.29 -7.35 -23.28
C ASN A 748 21.32 -8.87 -23.44
N GLU A 749 22.50 -9.41 -23.74
CA GLU A 749 22.76 -10.83 -24.00
C GLU A 749 23.67 -11.44 -22.91
N ILE A 750 24.19 -10.62 -21.98
CA ILE A 750 25.15 -11.03 -20.96
C ILE A 750 24.39 -11.50 -19.70
N PRO A 751 24.49 -12.78 -19.30
CA PRO A 751 23.77 -13.28 -18.13
C PRO A 751 24.16 -12.55 -16.85
N GLY A 752 23.17 -12.10 -16.08
CA GLY A 752 23.38 -11.37 -14.82
C GLY A 752 23.74 -9.89 -15.00
N ALA A 753 23.95 -9.42 -16.24
CA ALA A 753 24.09 -8.00 -16.51
C ALA A 753 22.72 -7.33 -16.62
N PHE A 754 22.62 -6.07 -16.20
CA PHE A 754 21.42 -5.27 -16.38
C PHE A 754 21.73 -3.79 -16.48
N GLN A 755 20.79 -3.06 -17.07
CA GLN A 755 20.86 -1.63 -17.28
C GLN A 755 20.09 -0.90 -16.18
N VAL A 756 20.65 0.21 -15.70
CA VAL A 756 20.01 1.13 -14.77
C VAL A 756 19.73 2.43 -15.50
N GLU A 757 18.45 2.74 -15.66
CA GLU A 757 17.99 4.03 -16.17
C GLU A 757 18.16 5.10 -15.10
N VAL A 758 18.83 6.21 -15.42
CA VAL A 758 18.95 7.37 -14.53
C VAL A 758 17.72 8.26 -14.74
N ILE A 759 16.84 8.29 -13.74
CA ILE A 759 15.54 8.93 -13.82
C ILE A 759 15.59 10.30 -13.14
N GLY A 760 15.62 11.36 -13.95
CA GLY A 760 15.72 12.75 -13.49
C GLY A 760 14.43 13.58 -13.65
N GLY A 761 13.61 13.28 -14.65
CA GLY A 761 12.30 13.91 -14.88
C GLY A 761 12.32 15.20 -15.69
N LEU A 762 13.48 15.79 -16.01
CA LEU A 762 13.57 17.07 -16.74
C LEU A 762 13.81 16.92 -18.25
N GLY A 763 13.66 15.71 -18.80
CA GLY A 763 13.85 15.45 -20.23
C GLY A 763 15.28 15.61 -20.72
N GLN A 764 16.26 15.48 -19.83
CA GLN A 764 17.67 15.36 -20.18
C GLN A 764 18.00 13.89 -20.39
N VAL A 765 18.68 13.60 -21.51
CA VAL A 765 19.17 12.26 -21.82
C VAL A 765 20.41 11.99 -20.98
N HIS A 766 20.32 10.98 -20.12
CA HIS A 766 21.46 10.41 -19.41
C HIS A 766 21.83 9.09 -20.07
N ALA A 767 23.14 8.81 -20.16
CA ALA A 767 23.56 7.48 -20.54
C ALA A 767 23.15 6.50 -19.42
N PRO A 768 22.64 5.30 -19.78
CA PRO A 768 22.36 4.29 -18.78
C PRO A 768 23.64 3.81 -18.11
N ILE A 769 23.50 3.39 -16.85
CA ILE A 769 24.59 2.72 -16.11
C ILE A 769 24.45 1.22 -16.34
N TYR A 770 25.56 0.57 -16.71
CA TYR A 770 25.57 -0.88 -16.92
C TYR A 770 26.14 -1.59 -15.69
N THR A 771 25.35 -2.47 -15.07
CA THR A 771 25.83 -3.36 -14.02
C THR A 771 26.25 -4.70 -14.64
N LEU A 772 27.50 -5.09 -14.42
CA LEU A 772 28.13 -6.26 -15.03
C LEU A 772 28.65 -7.23 -13.96
N PRO A 773 28.51 -8.56 -14.13
CA PRO A 773 29.23 -9.53 -13.31
C PRO A 773 30.75 -9.41 -13.54
N LEU A 774 31.57 -9.24 -12.50
CA LEU A 774 33.04 -9.13 -12.66
C LEU A 774 33.71 -10.51 -12.77
N THR A 775 33.23 -11.35 -13.69
CA THR A 775 33.79 -12.70 -13.92
C THR A 775 34.88 -12.73 -14.98
N ALA A 776 34.98 -11.70 -15.82
CA ALA A 776 35.96 -11.59 -16.90
C ALA A 776 36.15 -10.12 -17.34
N THR A 777 37.22 -9.86 -18.09
CA THR A 777 37.48 -8.57 -18.74
C THR A 777 36.43 -8.28 -19.82
N TYR A 778 35.91 -7.05 -19.84
CA TYR A 778 34.94 -6.58 -20.83
C TYR A 778 35.59 -5.62 -21.83
N THR A 779 35.10 -5.65 -23.07
CA THR A 779 35.44 -4.67 -24.10
C THR A 779 34.29 -3.68 -24.26
N LEU A 780 34.57 -2.40 -24.10
CA LEU A 780 33.60 -1.32 -24.23
C LEU A 780 33.87 -0.58 -25.54
N GLN A 781 32.91 -0.60 -26.44
CA GLN A 781 32.94 0.22 -27.65
C GLN A 781 32.18 1.51 -27.36
N PHE A 782 32.87 2.64 -27.46
CA PHE A 782 32.30 3.97 -27.35
C PHE A 782 32.10 4.55 -28.76
N SER A 783 30.93 5.12 -28.99
CA SER A 783 30.63 5.88 -30.20
C SER A 783 30.18 7.28 -29.83
N GLY A 784 30.87 8.29 -30.35
CA GLY A 784 30.53 9.68 -30.13
C GLY A 784 29.18 10.06 -30.73
N GLN A 785 28.53 11.05 -30.13
CA GLN A 785 27.30 11.67 -30.63
C GLN A 785 27.55 13.18 -30.72
N ALA A 786 27.26 13.81 -31.87
CA ALA A 786 27.36 15.26 -31.99
C ALA A 786 26.50 15.90 -30.89
N ALA A 787 27.16 16.53 -29.92
CA ALA A 787 26.49 17.08 -28.77
C ALA A 787 26.55 18.59 -28.80
N GLY A 788 25.39 19.20 -28.62
CA GLY A 788 25.25 20.63 -28.54
C GLY A 788 25.91 21.29 -27.31
N GLN A 789 26.56 20.57 -26.38
CA GLN A 789 27.21 21.17 -25.18
C GLN A 789 28.41 20.45 -24.51
N SER A 790 28.82 19.21 -24.86
CA SER A 790 29.99 18.56 -24.19
C SER A 790 31.17 18.33 -25.15
N GLU A 791 32.31 18.95 -24.84
CA GLU A 791 33.54 18.90 -25.66
C GLU A 791 34.33 17.58 -25.50
N SER A 792 34.06 16.80 -24.47
CA SER A 792 34.64 15.47 -24.22
C SER A 792 33.69 14.56 -23.44
N ALA A 793 33.92 13.24 -23.48
CA ALA A 793 33.24 12.24 -22.66
C ALA A 793 34.23 11.43 -21.81
N ALA A 794 33.73 10.73 -20.80
CA ALA A 794 34.50 9.85 -19.93
C ALA A 794 33.74 8.55 -19.68
N VAL A 795 34.47 7.45 -19.59
CA VAL A 795 33.92 6.14 -19.22
C VAL A 795 34.64 5.63 -17.99
N THR A 796 33.86 5.31 -16.96
CA THR A 796 34.38 4.90 -15.65
C THR A 796 33.78 3.55 -15.27
N GLN A 797 34.60 2.62 -14.79
CA GLN A 797 34.16 1.39 -14.14
C GLN A 797 34.47 1.44 -12.65
N PHE A 798 33.44 1.23 -11.84
CA PHE A 798 33.55 0.98 -10.41
C PHE A 798 33.44 -0.51 -10.13
N GLY A 799 34.29 -1.04 -9.26
CA GLY A 799 34.23 -2.41 -8.79
C GLY A 799 34.88 -2.57 -7.42
N PRO A 800 34.96 -3.79 -6.87
CA PRO A 800 35.35 -3.98 -5.48
C PRO A 800 36.75 -3.46 -5.16
N GLY A 801 36.82 -2.34 -4.44
CA GLY A 801 38.07 -1.68 -4.07
C GLY A 801 38.76 -0.95 -5.22
N TYR A 802 38.05 -0.55 -6.28
CA TYR A 802 38.66 0.23 -7.36
C TYR A 802 37.67 1.11 -8.12
N ALA A 803 38.21 2.16 -8.72
CA ALA A 803 37.59 2.90 -9.82
C ALA A 803 38.64 3.11 -10.92
N ILE A 804 38.27 2.83 -12.16
CA ILE A 804 39.15 2.95 -13.32
C ILE A 804 38.43 3.72 -14.42
N ALA A 805 39.09 4.69 -15.04
CA ALA A 805 38.46 5.58 -16.00
C ALA A 805 39.35 5.88 -17.21
N VAL A 806 38.69 6.19 -18.33
CA VAL A 806 39.27 6.86 -19.49
C VAL A 806 38.48 8.14 -19.74
N GLU A 807 39.16 9.28 -19.68
CA GLU A 807 38.58 10.61 -19.89
C GLU A 807 39.16 11.25 -21.16
N GLY A 808 38.47 12.24 -21.72
CA GLY A 808 38.89 12.91 -22.95
C GLY A 808 38.43 12.19 -24.23
N LEU A 809 37.38 11.37 -24.14
CA LEU A 809 36.85 10.62 -25.28
C LEU A 809 36.24 11.57 -26.33
N PRO A 810 36.55 11.38 -27.63
CA PRO A 810 36.09 12.24 -28.71
C PRO A 810 34.58 12.08 -28.97
N THR A 811 33.79 13.15 -28.83
CA THR A 811 32.32 13.09 -28.93
C THR A 811 31.78 13.25 -30.36
N GLY A 812 32.63 13.38 -31.39
CA GLY A 812 32.20 13.51 -32.78
C GLY A 812 31.42 12.29 -33.30
N THR A 813 30.46 12.48 -34.21
CA THR A 813 29.58 11.38 -34.72
C THR A 813 30.30 10.25 -35.43
N ASN A 814 31.53 10.49 -35.91
CA ASN A 814 32.36 9.49 -36.58
C ASN A 814 33.51 9.01 -35.69
N ALA A 815 33.55 9.43 -34.43
CA ALA A 815 34.60 9.07 -33.51
C ALA A 815 34.21 7.79 -32.78
N HIS A 816 35.07 6.78 -32.90
CA HIS A 816 34.90 5.49 -32.25
C HIS A 816 36.12 5.20 -31.39
N SER A 817 35.85 4.67 -30.21
CA SER A 817 36.91 4.23 -29.31
C SER A 817 36.63 2.85 -28.74
N GLN A 818 37.70 2.11 -28.49
CA GLN A 818 37.68 0.85 -27.78
C GLN A 818 38.37 1.02 -26.45
N ILE A 819 37.68 0.62 -25.38
CA ILE A 819 38.17 0.65 -24.02
C ILE A 819 38.15 -0.78 -23.47
N THR A 820 39.15 -1.13 -22.68
CA THR A 820 39.19 -2.41 -21.98
C THR A 820 39.57 -2.16 -20.54
N PHE A 821 38.74 -2.65 -19.63
CA PHE A 821 39.01 -2.63 -18.19
C PHE A 821 39.12 -4.06 -17.66
N ALA A 822 40.20 -4.36 -16.95
CA ALA A 822 40.34 -5.62 -16.24
C ALA A 822 39.30 -5.70 -15.11
N ALA A 823 38.76 -6.90 -14.89
CA ALA A 823 37.70 -7.14 -13.89
C ALA A 823 38.15 -6.88 -12.44
N ASP A 824 39.45 -6.84 -12.18
CA ASP A 824 40.05 -6.54 -10.87
C ASP A 824 40.51 -5.08 -10.74
N GLY A 825 40.23 -4.24 -11.76
CA GLY A 825 40.61 -2.83 -11.77
C GLY A 825 42.10 -2.57 -11.99
N THR A 826 42.91 -3.57 -12.34
CA THR A 826 44.37 -3.40 -12.44
C THR A 826 44.84 -2.87 -13.79
N GLN A 827 43.96 -2.75 -14.79
CA GLN A 827 44.37 -2.37 -16.14
C GLN A 827 43.29 -1.60 -16.90
N ALA A 828 43.68 -0.47 -17.50
CA ALA A 828 42.92 0.25 -18.52
C ALA A 828 43.71 0.24 -19.83
N ALA A 829 43.04 -0.10 -20.93
CA ALA A 829 43.55 0.11 -22.27
C ALA A 829 42.56 0.94 -23.08
N TYR A 830 43.08 1.87 -23.86
CA TYR A 830 42.31 2.78 -24.68
C TYR A 830 42.88 2.84 -26.09
N GLN A 831 42.00 2.81 -27.08
CA GLN A 831 42.31 2.98 -28.48
C GLN A 831 41.24 3.86 -29.13
N SER A 832 41.66 4.82 -29.94
CA SER A 832 40.77 5.70 -30.70
C SER A 832 41.04 5.57 -32.19
N ASP A 833 40.03 5.73 -33.03
CA ASP A 833 40.19 5.89 -34.48
C ASP A 833 40.63 7.31 -34.88
N THR A 834 40.53 8.27 -33.95
CA THR A 834 40.87 9.67 -34.12
C THR A 834 42.01 10.06 -33.19
N PRO A 835 43.01 10.83 -33.68
CA PRO A 835 44.10 11.27 -32.83
C PRO A 835 43.63 12.33 -31.83
N GLY A 836 44.20 12.34 -30.63
CA GLY A 836 43.83 13.29 -29.58
C GLY A 836 44.62 13.10 -28.30
N GLN A 837 44.08 13.61 -27.20
CA GLN A 837 44.60 13.42 -25.85
C GLN A 837 43.55 12.70 -25.00
N ALA A 838 44.00 11.78 -24.15
CA ALA A 838 43.14 11.08 -23.19
C ALA A 838 43.84 10.94 -21.84
N SER A 839 43.05 10.89 -20.78
CA SER A 839 43.53 10.65 -19.42
C SER A 839 43.12 9.26 -18.96
N LEU A 840 44.07 8.50 -18.41
CA LEU A 840 43.82 7.19 -17.81
C LEU A 840 43.96 7.31 -16.30
N LEU A 841 42.92 6.93 -15.57
CA LEU A 841 42.88 6.96 -14.11
C LEU A 841 42.66 5.54 -13.58
N LEU A 842 43.41 5.16 -12.54
CA LEU A 842 43.24 3.92 -11.81
C LEU A 842 43.37 4.19 -10.33
N SER A 843 42.34 3.84 -9.57
CA SER A 843 42.37 3.80 -8.11
C SER A 843 42.29 2.37 -7.61
N HIS A 844 43.03 2.06 -6.56
CA HIS A 844 43.00 0.76 -5.90
C HIS A 844 43.02 0.95 -4.38
N ASP A 845 41.94 0.51 -3.75
CA ASP A 845 41.60 0.72 -2.35
C ASP A 845 41.80 -0.57 -1.56
N ASN A 846 42.72 -0.50 -0.61
CA ASN A 846 43.01 -1.59 0.32
C ASN A 846 42.62 -1.17 1.74
N SER A 847 42.63 -2.12 2.67
CA SER A 847 42.39 -1.82 4.08
C SER A 847 43.42 -0.81 4.60
N GLY A 848 42.96 0.39 4.96
CA GLY A 848 43.77 1.45 5.55
C GLY A 848 44.68 2.22 4.60
N VAL A 849 44.60 1.99 3.27
CA VAL A 849 45.29 2.83 2.28
C VAL A 849 44.54 2.85 0.95
N SER A 850 44.43 4.02 0.33
CA SER A 850 43.93 4.19 -1.03
C SER A 850 45.01 4.81 -1.92
N HIS A 851 45.22 4.25 -3.11
CA HIS A 851 46.12 4.84 -4.10
C HIS A 851 45.35 5.19 -5.36
N GLN A 852 45.65 6.34 -5.94
CA GLN A 852 45.19 6.74 -7.26
C GLN A 852 46.39 7.12 -8.11
N PHE A 853 46.37 6.66 -9.35
CA PHE A 853 47.35 6.98 -10.38
C PHE A 853 46.61 7.57 -11.56
N THR A 854 47.06 8.72 -12.04
CA THR A 854 46.49 9.38 -13.22
C THR A 854 47.62 9.66 -14.20
N VAL A 855 47.48 9.16 -15.42
CA VAL A 855 48.24 9.63 -16.58
C VAL A 855 47.33 10.55 -17.36
N ALA A 856 47.53 11.86 -17.20
CA ALA A 856 46.71 12.90 -17.82
C ALA A 856 47.32 13.41 -19.13
N ASP A 857 46.43 13.81 -20.04
CA ASP A 857 46.74 14.42 -21.34
C ASP A 857 47.69 13.57 -22.22
N ALA A 858 47.61 12.24 -22.09
CA ALA A 858 48.43 11.34 -22.89
C ALA A 858 48.04 11.45 -24.35
N GLU A 859 49.02 11.66 -25.22
CA GLU A 859 48.83 11.64 -26.67
C GLU A 859 48.40 10.24 -27.14
N VAL A 860 47.35 10.18 -27.95
CA VAL A 860 46.80 8.96 -28.55
C VAL A 860 46.72 9.14 -30.05
N LEU A 861 47.50 8.36 -30.80
CA LEU A 861 47.43 8.33 -32.27
C LEU A 861 46.29 7.43 -32.74
N ALA A 862 45.74 7.73 -33.91
CA ALA A 862 44.69 6.92 -34.54
C ALA A 862 45.14 5.45 -34.68
N GLY A 863 44.32 4.54 -34.15
CA GLY A 863 44.55 3.11 -34.14
C GLY A 863 45.59 2.63 -33.12
N GLN A 864 46.18 3.51 -32.32
CA GLN A 864 47.14 3.12 -31.29
C GLN A 864 46.46 2.77 -29.97
N VAL A 865 46.96 1.72 -29.31
CA VAL A 865 46.56 1.37 -27.95
C VAL A 865 47.49 2.05 -26.96
N VAL A 866 46.94 2.91 -26.09
CA VAL A 866 47.60 3.34 -24.85
C VAL A 866 47.08 2.51 -23.69
N ARG A 867 47.94 2.22 -22.71
CA ARG A 867 47.61 1.32 -21.60
C ARG A 867 48.25 1.77 -20.31
N MET A 868 47.48 1.69 -19.23
CA MET A 868 47.98 1.80 -17.87
C MET A 868 47.69 0.50 -17.12
N GLN A 869 48.68 0.00 -16.39
CA GLN A 869 48.59 -1.26 -15.66
C GLN A 869 49.23 -1.12 -14.27
N LEU A 870 48.55 -1.63 -13.25
CA LEU A 870 49.04 -1.78 -11.89
C LEU A 870 49.54 -3.21 -11.69
N ASP A 871 50.86 -3.36 -11.55
CA ASP A 871 51.49 -4.61 -11.14
C ASP A 871 51.60 -4.63 -9.61
N THR A 872 50.61 -5.25 -8.97
CA THR A 872 50.54 -5.36 -7.51
C THR A 872 51.59 -6.31 -6.94
N VAL A 873 52.15 -7.23 -7.75
CA VAL A 873 53.19 -8.18 -7.32
C VAL A 873 54.54 -7.48 -7.17
N HIS A 874 54.88 -6.63 -8.14
CA HIS A 874 56.16 -5.91 -8.15
C HIS A 874 56.04 -4.46 -7.64
N SER A 875 54.84 -4.02 -7.25
CA SER A 875 54.54 -2.65 -6.81
C SER A 875 54.91 -1.59 -7.85
N GLN A 876 54.53 -1.82 -9.10
CA GLN A 876 54.83 -0.94 -10.24
C GLN A 876 53.55 -0.45 -10.92
N VAL A 877 53.59 0.78 -11.41
CA VAL A 877 52.61 1.28 -12.39
C VAL A 877 53.32 1.38 -13.73
N VAL A 878 52.79 0.68 -14.72
CA VAL A 878 53.33 0.61 -16.07
C VAL A 878 52.40 1.36 -17.01
N PHE A 879 52.92 2.40 -17.64
CA PHE A 879 52.24 3.09 -18.74
C PHE A 879 52.91 2.78 -20.08
N THR A 880 52.12 2.39 -21.08
CA THR A 880 52.56 2.16 -22.46
C THR A 880 51.88 3.18 -23.36
N GLY A 881 52.66 4.10 -23.94
CA GLY A 881 52.16 5.28 -24.66
C GLY A 881 52.62 5.39 -26.13
N ALA A 882 52.35 6.56 -26.73
CA ALA A 882 52.29 6.72 -28.18
C ALA A 882 53.63 6.59 -28.92
N GLN A 883 54.66 7.32 -28.50
CA GLN A 883 56.00 7.29 -29.13
C GLN A 883 57.09 7.75 -28.15
N ALA A 884 58.36 7.51 -28.51
CA ALA A 884 59.48 8.11 -27.80
C ALA A 884 59.42 9.65 -27.93
N GLY A 885 59.31 10.35 -26.79
CA GLY A 885 59.26 11.82 -26.74
C GLY A 885 57.88 12.45 -26.51
N SER A 886 56.80 11.67 -26.42
CA SER A 886 55.46 12.18 -26.05
C SER A 886 55.44 12.63 -24.59
N ALA A 887 54.84 13.79 -24.32
CA ALA A 887 54.65 14.30 -22.95
C ALA A 887 53.30 13.86 -22.37
N TYR A 888 53.26 13.61 -21.07
CA TYR A 888 52.07 13.34 -20.29
C TYR A 888 52.28 13.84 -18.85
N ASN A 889 51.20 14.10 -18.14
CA ASN A 889 51.23 14.46 -16.73
C ASN A 889 51.00 13.21 -15.88
N LEU A 890 51.85 12.95 -14.88
CA LEU A 890 51.67 11.86 -13.93
C LEU A 890 51.30 12.43 -12.57
N GLU A 891 50.11 12.07 -12.09
CA GLU A 891 49.66 12.35 -10.73
C GLU A 891 49.57 11.05 -9.94
N ILE A 892 50.07 11.07 -8.71
CA ILE A 892 50.00 9.96 -7.77
C ILE A 892 49.46 10.49 -6.46
N MET A 893 48.31 9.96 -6.04
CA MET A 893 47.69 10.28 -4.77
C MET A 893 47.71 9.04 -3.88
N ARG A 894 48.04 9.25 -2.60
CA ARG A 894 47.91 8.24 -1.55
C ARG A 894 47.17 8.85 -0.38
N VAL A 895 46.07 8.22 0.00
CA VAL A 895 45.24 8.57 1.17
C VAL A 895 45.47 7.55 2.26
#